data_AF-A0A5C6XEH8-F1
#
_entry.id   AF-A0A5C6XEH8-F1
#
_cell.length_a   1.000
_cell.length_b   1.000
_cell.length_c   1.000
_cell.angle_alpha   90.00
_cell.angle_beta   90.00
_cell.angle_gamma   90.00
#
_symmetry.space_group_name_H-M   'P 1'
#
loop_
_entity.id
_entity.type
_entity.pdbx_description
1 polymer ?
#
loop_
_entity_poly.entity_id
_entity_poly.type
_entity_poly.pdbx_seq_one_letter_code
_entity_poly.pdbx_strand_id
1 'polypeptide(L)'
;MGMWKVSGMGGALVGLALTAALTVGCSDPEVIDGEGEPDATVGEPDAGDVGGGGDVDAGGEGLERAEIDVDALLEAPGEGFVRAVQVQSPEKSIDGEVAQGLVGDWILENAFGRYQIGFGERVVGPCSWDGNPIAVSGAEEGAESVLGEICFLLNIGQTFRPELVEVLEDGAEGRAVVAVTGRPVPLDFLNVSSMVDEFAPGLLDALDFDPVRELPLTVTVYYALTPESRSLRVLTAMRNEGAAAEYVVAAHLVLSGSTGSYFNPLGGPKGWGYRSLGSDSLSADPVSYLGYFNRRGGYAVVPDAWEYMEREGMPVGAGMLAVSGAAGLLHGATDVLQTLAAPRSRWPETRGYQAIEPGAVTTVGYRLYPGDGQVSSATDVIFEAMALSTSRVGGRVVDAQGEGVEGVKVSALREGERTFVAGWTDADGAFGFDVPQGSWELRFREEGVLTRVTDVEVGSEDVALGDVALTEPGVMSVQVRDAAGEPVPARVVIACVNGCGDKREDSRERDAGLAPPYGWLRIEELGVSGEATLKMAPGDYRVSVNRGMTWSVWPPDATLTGGEVVSVSAGEEVMVEAEIAEVIDTTGALSADFHIHAMYSPDSNVSEEQRVLDFMSGGLDVMVSSDHDAISDFGAAIVRLGAQAQIASVVGSEITTSNLGHINAFPLRRDAGARRGGPLDWSNDGGLHLTLQEVVDRTREHPGEQVIQLNHPRKPMGAIGLLEADVITGQSFADPAARRMTDAFVDEVSGDTGLWTDDFDAIEVLNGFSEGDFWSSMRWWLAMVGRGFSPTATAVSDTHGVYGSLAASPRSFVMVDEGKDNAQTMVIDHLVERIKDGAVVGTTGPFMKVEIVSADQEVAGPGDVLDATSGEVTLKVDLQLTDWIDVDRLDLYINVPGEGLVGEPGEAVEEVLAPTQQVDVVWDEGAHRELVAQGTQAHYRWRQVVEVELEVAQDSYVVVVARGVNGRSMVPVLASSVKPMAFSNPVFLDADGGGYDNPPLEAYRQALLEARVSGEDVSQRRSGLREPVIRPGEALRAEHLSGLIEALSCSHGGEEAAHVHGHHHEHGHAHKAGHDHHHDGEGGHAH
;
A
#
# COMPACT_ATOMS: atom_id res chain seq x y z
N MET A 1 -6.48 -13.36 53.90
CA MET A 1 -7.55 -12.58 53.24
C MET A 1 -6.88 -11.36 52.62
N GLY A 2 -6.82 -11.19 51.30
CA GLY A 2 -7.22 -12.12 50.24
C GLY A 2 -7.50 -11.37 48.94
N MET A 3 -6.86 -11.79 47.84
CA MET A 3 -7.07 -11.31 46.46
C MET A 3 -6.92 -9.80 46.23
N TRP A 4 -5.71 -9.39 45.87
CA TRP A 4 -5.51 -8.47 44.74
C TRP A 4 -5.03 -9.33 43.57
N LYS A 5 -5.60 -9.15 42.37
CA LYS A 5 -5.16 -9.87 41.16
C LYS A 5 -4.00 -9.10 40.50
N VAL A 6 -3.01 -9.84 40.00
CA VAL A 6 -2.00 -9.33 39.08
C VAL A 6 -2.45 -9.70 37.66
N SER A 7 -2.69 -8.68 36.84
CA SER A 7 -3.06 -8.79 35.42
C SER A 7 -2.94 -7.40 34.79
N GLY A 8 -2.17 -7.25 33.71
CA GLY A 8 -2.04 -5.96 33.02
C GLY A 8 -0.88 -5.88 32.01
N MET A 9 0.33 -6.32 32.38
CA MET A 9 1.53 -6.05 31.55
C MET A 9 1.75 -7.06 30.41
N GLY A 10 1.54 -8.36 30.64
CA GLY A 10 1.77 -9.39 29.60
C GLY A 10 0.82 -9.36 28.40
N GLY A 11 -0.17 -8.45 28.38
CA GLY A 11 -1.05 -8.23 27.24
C GLY A 11 -0.31 -7.49 26.13
N ALA A 12 -0.22 -6.16 26.23
CA ALA A 12 0.38 -5.26 25.23
C ALA A 12 1.70 -5.76 24.58
N LEU A 13 2.50 -6.48 25.35
CA LEU A 13 3.84 -6.95 25.03
C LEU A 13 3.92 -8.02 23.92
N VAL A 14 2.88 -8.84 23.72
CA VAL A 14 2.84 -9.82 22.59
C VAL A 14 2.23 -9.19 21.34
N GLY A 15 1.45 -8.12 21.49
CA GLY A 15 0.67 -7.54 20.41
C GLY A 15 1.54 -6.81 19.43
N LEU A 16 2.54 -6.09 19.94
CA LEU A 16 3.58 -5.44 19.15
C LEU A 16 4.27 -6.42 18.19
N ALA A 17 4.72 -7.59 18.66
CA ALA A 17 5.31 -8.59 17.77
C ALA A 17 4.33 -9.12 16.69
N LEU A 18 3.04 -9.08 16.99
CA LEU A 18 1.95 -9.44 16.08
C LEU A 18 1.58 -8.31 15.10
N THR A 19 1.80 -7.05 15.48
CA THR A 19 1.85 -5.90 14.56
C THR A 19 2.96 -6.16 13.54
N ALA A 20 4.19 -6.39 14.00
CA ALA A 20 5.37 -6.56 13.15
C ALA A 20 5.25 -7.61 12.05
N ALA A 21 4.52 -8.70 12.30
CA ALA A 21 4.32 -9.82 11.38
C ALA A 21 3.12 -9.67 10.43
N LEU A 22 2.38 -8.55 10.52
CA LEU A 22 1.17 -8.26 9.73
C LEU A 22 1.13 -6.81 9.19
N THR A 23 2.02 -5.91 9.63
CA THR A 23 2.31 -4.61 9.00
C THR A 23 3.27 -4.77 7.83
N VAL A 24 2.98 -5.72 6.94
CA VAL A 24 3.83 -6.09 5.80
C VAL A 24 3.44 -5.26 4.58
N GLY A 25 3.51 -3.93 4.74
CA GLY A 25 2.96 -2.92 3.84
C GLY A 25 2.92 -1.56 4.53
N CYS A 26 4.10 -1.01 4.88
CA CYS A 26 4.23 0.22 5.65
C CYS A 26 5.32 1.17 5.08
N SER A 27 5.04 1.72 3.90
CA SER A 27 5.37 3.11 3.56
C SER A 27 4.21 4.04 4.00
N ASP A 28 4.39 5.36 3.91
CA ASP A 28 3.56 6.36 4.61
C ASP A 28 2.05 6.32 4.20
N PRO A 29 1.12 6.06 5.14
CA PRO A 29 -0.31 6.02 4.83
C PRO A 29 -0.91 7.43 4.80
N GLU A 30 -1.51 7.83 3.66
CA GLU A 30 -2.83 8.48 3.61
C GLU A 30 -3.39 8.61 2.16
N VAL A 31 -4.40 7.79 1.81
CA VAL A 31 -5.69 8.23 1.17
C VAL A 31 -5.90 8.17 -0.37
N ILE A 32 -7.10 7.75 -0.88
CA ILE A 32 -7.50 7.37 -2.29
C ILE A 32 -8.76 8.11 -2.90
N ASP A 33 -9.03 8.07 -4.25
CA ASP A 33 -10.31 8.31 -5.07
C ASP A 33 -9.94 8.72 -6.57
N GLY A 34 -10.47 8.35 -7.77
CA GLY A 34 -11.13 7.15 -8.40
C GLY A 34 -11.83 7.29 -9.84
N GLU A 35 -11.40 6.56 -10.92
CA GLU A 35 -12.09 6.15 -12.24
C GLU A 35 -12.22 7.15 -13.45
N GLY A 36 -12.50 6.84 -14.76
CA GLY A 36 -12.81 5.66 -15.67
C GLY A 36 -13.48 6.12 -17.02
N GLU A 37 -13.55 5.54 -18.27
CA GLU A 37 -13.12 4.40 -19.17
C GLU A 37 -13.48 4.85 -20.66
N PRO A 38 -13.65 4.13 -21.85
CA PRO A 38 -13.25 2.84 -22.52
C PRO A 38 -12.42 3.06 -23.86
N ASP A 39 -12.23 2.26 -24.97
CA ASP A 39 -12.76 1.02 -25.66
C ASP A 39 -11.77 0.52 -26.80
N ALA A 40 -12.04 -0.63 -27.47
CA ALA A 40 -11.86 -0.92 -28.94
C ALA A 40 -10.71 -1.77 -29.58
N THR A 41 -10.62 -3.08 -29.25
CA THR A 41 -10.42 -4.27 -30.17
C THR A 41 -9.29 -4.38 -31.25
N VAL A 42 -8.67 -5.58 -31.38
CA VAL A 42 -8.62 -6.46 -32.61
C VAL A 42 -7.55 -7.59 -32.54
N GLY A 43 -7.92 -8.84 -32.87
CA GLY A 43 -7.04 -9.78 -33.62
C GLY A 43 -6.59 -11.09 -32.95
N GLU A 44 -7.23 -12.22 -33.28
CA GLU A 44 -6.78 -13.59 -32.93
C GLU A 44 -5.56 -14.06 -33.75
N PRO A 45 -4.64 -14.84 -33.14
CA PRO A 45 -3.76 -15.77 -33.85
C PRO A 45 -3.85 -17.23 -33.35
N ASP A 46 -3.73 -18.20 -34.27
CA ASP A 46 -3.92 -19.65 -34.05
C ASP A 46 -3.14 -20.27 -32.86
N ALA A 47 -3.81 -21.17 -32.13
CA ALA A 47 -3.23 -21.93 -31.03
C ALA A 47 -2.23 -23.02 -31.47
N GLY A 48 -1.07 -23.08 -30.80
CA GLY A 48 -0.05 -24.11 -30.98
C GLY A 48 -0.06 -25.17 -29.86
N ASP A 49 -0.49 -26.38 -30.19
CA ASP A 49 -0.51 -27.54 -29.29
C ASP A 49 0.89 -27.94 -28.78
N VAL A 50 1.07 -28.01 -27.45
CA VAL A 50 2.26 -28.56 -26.79
C VAL A 50 1.89 -29.51 -25.63
N GLY A 51 0.95 -30.43 -25.86
CA GLY A 51 0.57 -31.44 -24.86
C GLY A 51 1.74 -32.28 -24.32
N GLY A 52 2.05 -32.15 -23.02
CA GLY A 52 3.21 -32.74 -22.34
C GLY A 52 2.89 -33.82 -21.30
N GLY A 53 1.84 -34.63 -21.50
CA GLY A 53 1.38 -35.60 -20.50
C GLY A 53 2.40 -36.70 -20.16
N GLY A 54 2.71 -36.85 -18.86
CA GLY A 54 3.60 -37.89 -18.34
C GLY A 54 3.15 -38.38 -16.97
N ASP A 55 2.34 -39.45 -16.93
CA ASP A 55 1.85 -40.06 -15.68
C ASP A 55 3.00 -40.53 -14.78
N VAL A 56 3.03 -40.04 -13.54
CA VAL A 56 3.93 -40.53 -12.48
C VAL A 56 3.09 -41.23 -11.41
N ASP A 57 2.90 -42.55 -11.58
CA ASP A 57 2.07 -43.40 -10.72
C ASP A 57 2.68 -43.58 -9.32
N ALA A 58 2.39 -42.63 -8.42
CA ALA A 58 2.80 -42.62 -7.02
C ALA A 58 1.67 -43.13 -6.12
N GLY A 59 1.75 -44.40 -5.73
CA GLY A 59 0.72 -45.07 -4.93
C GLY A 59 0.64 -44.59 -3.47
N GLY A 60 -0.11 -43.51 -3.23
CA GLY A 60 -0.63 -43.12 -1.91
C GLY A 60 -2.05 -43.64 -1.66
N GLU A 61 -2.45 -43.71 -0.39
CA GLU A 61 -3.88 -43.79 -0.04
C GLU A 61 -4.50 -42.40 -0.28
N GLY A 62 -5.62 -42.33 -1.00
CA GLY A 62 -6.22 -41.07 -1.44
C GLY A 62 -6.70 -40.21 -0.27
N LEU A 63 -6.55 -38.89 -0.37
CA LEU A 63 -6.97 -37.95 0.68
C LEU A 63 -8.50 -37.94 0.81
N GLU A 64 -9.02 -38.57 1.88
CA GLU A 64 -10.46 -38.53 2.20
C GLU A 64 -10.83 -37.18 2.82
N ARG A 65 -11.85 -36.50 2.28
CA ARG A 65 -12.40 -35.22 2.80
C ARG A 65 -12.67 -35.21 4.30
N ALA A 66 -12.59 -34.04 4.92
CA ALA A 66 -13.08 -33.80 6.28
C ALA A 66 -14.62 -33.82 6.29
N GLU A 67 -15.19 -35.03 6.33
CA GLU A 67 -16.62 -35.27 6.09
C GLU A 67 -17.52 -34.63 7.16
N ILE A 68 -18.51 -33.85 6.71
CA ILE A 68 -19.53 -33.20 7.53
C ILE A 68 -20.91 -33.84 7.29
N ASP A 69 -21.80 -33.73 8.28
CA ASP A 69 -23.22 -34.03 8.08
C ASP A 69 -23.88 -32.88 7.29
N VAL A 70 -23.83 -33.00 5.95
CA VAL A 70 -24.33 -32.00 4.98
C VAL A 70 -25.78 -31.61 5.28
N ASP A 71 -26.65 -32.58 5.60
CA ASP A 71 -28.07 -32.31 5.85
C ASP A 71 -28.35 -31.72 7.25
N ALA A 72 -27.36 -31.71 8.15
CA ALA A 72 -27.46 -31.07 9.46
C ALA A 72 -26.78 -29.68 9.52
N LEU A 73 -25.83 -29.39 8.62
CA LEU A 73 -24.99 -28.18 8.67
C LEU A 73 -25.16 -27.23 7.48
N LEU A 74 -25.72 -27.69 6.36
CA LEU A 74 -26.03 -26.89 5.20
C LEU A 74 -27.55 -26.74 5.00
N GLU A 75 -27.94 -25.77 4.18
CA GLU A 75 -29.34 -25.52 3.86
C GLU A 75 -29.94 -26.72 3.09
N ALA A 76 -31.23 -27.00 3.31
CA ALA A 76 -31.90 -28.15 2.71
C ALA A 76 -32.27 -27.89 1.24
N PRO A 77 -32.33 -28.92 0.36
CA PRO A 77 -32.68 -28.71 -1.05
C PRO A 77 -34.09 -28.12 -1.26
N GLY A 78 -34.20 -27.19 -2.20
CA GLY A 78 -35.39 -26.36 -2.45
C GLY A 78 -35.96 -26.44 -3.88
N GLU A 79 -36.94 -25.59 -4.20
CA GLU A 79 -37.65 -25.57 -5.49
C GLU A 79 -37.30 -24.34 -6.34
N GLY A 80 -36.29 -24.46 -7.22
CA GLY A 80 -35.98 -23.38 -8.17
C GLY A 80 -34.74 -23.65 -9.02
N PHE A 81 -34.08 -22.58 -9.47
CA PHE A 81 -32.81 -22.64 -10.20
C PHE A 81 -31.62 -22.50 -9.24
N VAL A 82 -30.77 -23.52 -9.22
CA VAL A 82 -29.40 -23.46 -8.69
C VAL A 82 -28.53 -24.41 -9.53
N ARG A 83 -27.24 -24.13 -9.68
CA ARG A 83 -26.26 -25.09 -10.21
C ARG A 83 -24.84 -24.84 -9.71
N ALA A 84 -24.01 -25.89 -9.78
CA ALA A 84 -22.55 -25.78 -9.86
C ALA A 84 -22.10 -26.19 -11.28
N VAL A 85 -21.25 -25.39 -11.93
CA VAL A 85 -20.77 -25.65 -13.29
C VAL A 85 -19.33 -25.18 -13.49
N GLN A 86 -18.51 -25.97 -14.18
CA GLN A 86 -17.13 -25.62 -14.49
C GLN A 86 -17.06 -24.64 -15.69
N VAL A 87 -16.27 -23.58 -15.58
CA VAL A 87 -16.02 -22.60 -16.63
C VAL A 87 -15.31 -23.26 -17.82
N GLN A 88 -15.93 -23.20 -19.01
CA GLN A 88 -15.46 -23.88 -20.24
C GLN A 88 -14.81 -22.94 -21.26
N SER A 89 -14.99 -21.63 -21.10
CA SER A 89 -14.40 -20.58 -21.94
C SER A 89 -14.38 -19.25 -21.16
N PRO A 90 -13.49 -18.29 -21.46
CA PRO A 90 -13.33 -17.08 -20.63
C PRO A 90 -14.61 -16.25 -20.49
N GLU A 91 -15.43 -16.19 -21.55
CA GLU A 91 -16.70 -15.46 -21.58
C GLU A 91 -17.81 -16.14 -20.76
N LYS A 92 -17.46 -17.10 -19.89
CA LYS A 92 -18.34 -17.76 -18.91
C LYS A 92 -17.92 -17.50 -17.47
N SER A 93 -16.79 -16.83 -17.24
CA SER A 93 -16.39 -16.30 -15.92
C SER A 93 -17.39 -15.24 -15.41
N ILE A 94 -17.11 -14.68 -14.24
CA ILE A 94 -17.67 -13.41 -13.77
C ILE A 94 -16.69 -12.30 -14.17
N ASP A 95 -17.17 -11.28 -14.87
CA ASP A 95 -16.37 -10.12 -15.29
C ASP A 95 -16.23 -9.09 -14.15
N GLY A 96 -15.26 -8.18 -14.27
CA GLY A 96 -14.94 -7.14 -13.29
C GLY A 96 -13.49 -6.69 -13.45
N GLU A 97 -13.12 -5.53 -12.91
CA GLU A 97 -11.83 -4.88 -13.24
C GLU A 97 -10.61 -5.71 -12.83
N VAL A 98 -10.70 -6.37 -11.67
CA VAL A 98 -9.65 -7.26 -11.15
C VAL A 98 -9.99 -8.74 -11.31
N ALA A 99 -11.07 -9.07 -12.03
CA ALA A 99 -11.66 -10.41 -12.00
C ALA A 99 -10.72 -11.48 -12.58
N GLN A 100 -10.26 -12.40 -11.74
CA GLN A 100 -9.22 -13.37 -12.08
C GLN A 100 -9.78 -14.68 -12.67
N GLY A 101 -10.97 -14.65 -13.28
CA GLY A 101 -11.72 -15.87 -13.61
C GLY A 101 -11.20 -16.63 -14.84
N LEU A 102 -10.69 -17.86 -14.66
CA LEU A 102 -10.08 -18.69 -15.70
C LEU A 102 -10.94 -19.91 -16.11
N VAL A 103 -10.56 -20.54 -17.23
CA VAL A 103 -11.12 -21.81 -17.70
C VAL A 103 -10.62 -22.96 -16.82
N GLY A 104 -11.53 -23.65 -16.16
CA GLY A 104 -11.22 -24.68 -15.15
C GLY A 104 -11.87 -24.40 -13.79
N ASP A 105 -12.13 -23.12 -13.50
CA ASP A 105 -12.85 -22.64 -12.31
C ASP A 105 -14.26 -23.20 -12.21
N TRP A 106 -14.88 -23.10 -11.02
CA TRP A 106 -16.28 -23.46 -10.83
C TRP A 106 -17.13 -22.27 -10.44
N ILE A 107 -18.28 -22.12 -11.09
CA ILE A 107 -19.32 -21.16 -10.73
C ILE A 107 -20.46 -21.90 -10.03
N LEU A 108 -20.79 -21.45 -8.83
CA LEU A 108 -22.08 -21.71 -8.20
C LEU A 108 -22.99 -20.50 -8.49
N GLU A 109 -24.22 -20.73 -8.94
CA GLU A 109 -25.16 -19.64 -9.21
C GLU A 109 -26.62 -20.07 -9.03
N ASN A 110 -27.46 -19.10 -8.68
CA ASN A 110 -28.91 -19.26 -8.51
C ASN A 110 -29.66 -18.02 -9.04
N ALA A 111 -30.88 -17.76 -8.56
CA ALA A 111 -31.69 -16.61 -8.97
C ALA A 111 -31.29 -15.26 -8.33
N PHE A 112 -30.22 -15.21 -7.52
CA PHE A 112 -29.82 -14.04 -6.73
C PHE A 112 -28.33 -13.67 -6.82
N GLY A 113 -27.45 -14.61 -7.12
CA GLY A 113 -26.02 -14.32 -7.27
C GLY A 113 -25.25 -15.40 -8.03
N ARG A 114 -24.07 -15.00 -8.52
CA ARG A 114 -23.04 -15.83 -9.14
C ARG A 114 -21.78 -15.75 -8.28
N TYR A 115 -21.15 -16.89 -8.03
CA TYR A 115 -19.94 -16.99 -7.21
C TYR A 115 -18.93 -17.89 -7.92
N GLN A 116 -17.75 -17.36 -8.25
CA GLN A 116 -16.68 -18.11 -8.91
C GLN A 116 -15.60 -18.49 -7.89
N ILE A 117 -15.27 -19.77 -7.87
CA ILE A 117 -14.21 -20.38 -7.07
C ILE A 117 -13.06 -20.74 -8.02
N GLY A 118 -11.86 -20.23 -7.74
CA GLY A 118 -10.68 -20.44 -8.57
C GLY A 118 -10.13 -21.87 -8.46
N PHE A 119 -9.72 -22.49 -9.57
CA PHE A 119 -9.10 -23.81 -9.57
C PHE A 119 -8.08 -24.06 -10.68
N GLY A 120 -6.91 -24.55 -10.27
CA GLY A 120 -5.94 -25.23 -11.13
C GLY A 120 -4.57 -24.57 -11.19
N GLU A 121 -4.41 -23.36 -10.67
CA GLU A 121 -3.17 -22.58 -10.73
C GLU A 121 -2.61 -22.29 -9.32
N ARG A 122 -1.27 -22.31 -9.18
CA ARG A 122 -0.57 -21.72 -8.03
C ARG A 122 -0.08 -20.36 -8.49
N VAL A 123 -0.40 -19.32 -7.73
CA VAL A 123 0.01 -17.94 -7.98
C VAL A 123 0.61 -17.43 -6.70
N VAL A 124 1.80 -16.83 -6.75
CA VAL A 124 2.37 -16.23 -5.53
C VAL A 124 1.66 -14.90 -5.20
N GLY A 125 1.63 -14.56 -3.92
CA GLY A 125 0.80 -13.51 -3.34
C GLY A 125 0.12 -13.98 -2.04
N PRO A 126 -0.72 -13.14 -1.40
CA PRO A 126 -1.28 -13.40 -0.06
C PRO A 126 -2.16 -14.66 0.04
N CYS A 127 -2.78 -15.05 -1.06
CA CYS A 127 -3.60 -16.24 -1.19
C CYS A 127 -2.92 -17.22 -2.16
N SER A 128 -1.79 -17.80 -1.75
CA SER A 128 -0.83 -18.46 -2.66
C SER A 128 -1.31 -19.77 -3.33
N TRP A 129 -2.56 -20.16 -3.11
CA TRP A 129 -3.17 -21.43 -3.55
C TRP A 129 -4.65 -21.22 -3.91
N ASP A 130 -5.04 -21.72 -5.09
CA ASP A 130 -6.43 -21.76 -5.57
C ASP A 130 -7.39 -22.53 -4.63
N GLY A 131 -8.68 -22.52 -4.96
CA GLY A 131 -9.75 -23.17 -4.19
C GLY A 131 -10.58 -22.21 -3.33
N ASN A 132 -10.41 -20.90 -3.55
CA ASN A 132 -11.04 -19.79 -2.83
C ASN A 132 -12.07 -19.06 -3.72
N PRO A 133 -13.03 -18.29 -3.17
CA PRO A 133 -13.85 -17.39 -3.96
C PRO A 133 -13.00 -16.23 -4.51
N ILE A 134 -12.98 -16.09 -5.83
CA ILE A 134 -12.21 -15.08 -6.59
C ILE A 134 -13.10 -14.04 -7.28
N ALA A 135 -14.42 -14.29 -7.36
CA ALA A 135 -15.38 -13.33 -7.87
C ALA A 135 -16.79 -13.61 -7.32
N VAL A 136 -17.56 -12.54 -7.12
CA VAL A 136 -18.98 -12.59 -6.74
C VAL A 136 -19.73 -11.43 -7.38
N SER A 137 -20.89 -11.71 -7.97
CA SER A 137 -21.79 -10.66 -8.47
C SER A 137 -23.26 -11.10 -8.40
N GLY A 138 -24.16 -10.20 -8.76
CA GLY A 138 -25.60 -10.48 -8.87
C GLY A 138 -25.95 -11.52 -9.95
N ALA A 139 -27.22 -11.91 -10.03
CA ALA A 139 -27.70 -12.86 -11.04
C ALA A 139 -28.04 -12.19 -12.39
N GLU A 140 -28.14 -10.87 -12.40
CA GLU A 140 -28.48 -10.04 -13.56
C GLU A 140 -27.34 -9.91 -14.59
N GLU A 141 -27.73 -9.79 -15.86
CA GLU A 141 -26.84 -9.69 -17.01
C GLU A 141 -26.06 -8.37 -16.97
N GLY A 142 -24.74 -8.45 -16.81
CA GLY A 142 -23.85 -7.28 -16.66
C GLY A 142 -23.41 -6.97 -15.22
N ALA A 143 -23.74 -7.80 -14.22
CA ALA A 143 -23.24 -7.61 -12.87
C ALA A 143 -21.74 -7.98 -12.75
N GLU A 144 -20.89 -6.96 -12.53
CA GLU A 144 -19.44 -7.07 -12.31
C GLU A 144 -19.10 -7.55 -10.87
N SER A 145 -17.93 -8.17 -10.70
CA SER A 145 -17.33 -8.48 -9.41
C SER A 145 -16.30 -7.42 -9.00
N VAL A 146 -16.40 -6.96 -7.75
CA VAL A 146 -15.40 -6.09 -7.10
C VAL A 146 -14.53 -6.83 -6.07
N LEU A 147 -14.75 -8.14 -5.89
CA LEU A 147 -13.94 -9.01 -5.03
C LEU A 147 -12.59 -9.31 -5.70
N GLY A 148 -11.51 -9.26 -4.91
CA GLY A 148 -10.21 -9.84 -5.26
C GLY A 148 -10.19 -11.34 -4.93
N GLU A 149 -10.11 -11.69 -3.65
CA GLU A 149 -10.11 -13.09 -3.19
C GLU A 149 -10.51 -13.23 -1.71
N ILE A 150 -11.01 -14.41 -1.30
CA ILE A 150 -11.21 -14.77 0.12
C ILE A 150 -10.58 -16.13 0.48
N CYS A 151 -9.31 -16.15 0.88
CA CYS A 151 -8.61 -17.39 1.25
C CYS A 151 -8.66 -17.72 2.76
N PHE A 152 -8.50 -19.00 3.09
CA PHE A 152 -8.51 -19.51 4.47
C PHE A 152 -7.13 -19.39 5.14
N LEU A 153 -7.11 -18.85 6.36
CA LEU A 153 -5.90 -18.75 7.19
C LEU A 153 -6.03 -19.58 8.47
N LEU A 154 -4.93 -20.24 8.84
CA LEU A 154 -4.82 -21.10 10.01
C LEU A 154 -3.59 -20.69 10.83
N ASN A 155 -3.75 -20.53 12.15
CA ASN A 155 -2.70 -20.10 13.07
C ASN A 155 -1.88 -18.88 12.60
N ILE A 156 -2.49 -17.96 11.84
CA ILE A 156 -1.93 -16.77 11.16
C ILE A 156 -0.75 -16.98 10.20
N GLY A 157 0.03 -18.07 10.31
CA GLY A 157 1.18 -18.38 9.45
C GLY A 157 0.97 -19.55 8.49
N GLN A 158 -0.26 -20.07 8.37
CA GLN A 158 -0.61 -21.16 7.45
C GLN A 158 -1.83 -20.83 6.59
N THR A 159 -1.83 -21.41 5.40
CA THR A 159 -2.98 -21.52 4.48
C THR A 159 -3.26 -23.01 4.22
N PHE A 160 -4.00 -23.38 3.18
CA PHE A 160 -4.16 -24.78 2.76
C PHE A 160 -3.81 -24.98 1.28
N ARG A 161 -3.16 -26.10 0.96
CA ARG A 161 -2.90 -26.55 -0.42
C ARG A 161 -4.07 -27.45 -0.86
N PRO A 162 -4.84 -27.12 -1.92
CA PRO A 162 -5.85 -28.01 -2.45
C PRO A 162 -5.21 -29.25 -3.11
N GLU A 163 -5.79 -30.43 -2.85
CA GLU A 163 -5.37 -31.72 -3.44
C GLU A 163 -6.53 -32.39 -4.22
N LEU A 164 -7.79 -32.08 -3.89
CA LEU A 164 -8.98 -32.73 -4.44
C LEU A 164 -10.15 -31.75 -4.54
N VAL A 165 -10.92 -31.82 -5.62
CA VAL A 165 -12.18 -31.10 -5.83
C VAL A 165 -13.29 -32.10 -6.13
N GLU A 166 -14.36 -32.09 -5.35
CA GLU A 166 -15.55 -32.91 -5.55
C GLU A 166 -16.80 -32.03 -5.75
N VAL A 167 -17.55 -32.25 -6.83
CA VAL A 167 -18.96 -31.81 -6.88
C VAL A 167 -19.77 -32.90 -6.20
N LEU A 168 -20.26 -32.62 -4.99
CA LEU A 168 -21.10 -33.54 -4.23
C LEU A 168 -22.55 -33.45 -4.73
N GLU A 169 -23.00 -32.25 -5.06
CA GLU A 169 -24.33 -31.96 -5.61
C GLU A 169 -24.21 -30.87 -6.69
N ASP A 170 -24.78 -31.08 -7.88
CA ASP A 170 -24.61 -30.18 -9.04
C ASP A 170 -25.73 -29.13 -9.19
N GLY A 171 -26.75 -29.17 -8.32
CA GLY A 171 -27.98 -28.39 -8.41
C GLY A 171 -29.21 -29.18 -8.85
N ALA A 172 -29.06 -30.36 -9.47
CA ALA A 172 -30.16 -31.07 -10.13
C ALA A 172 -31.26 -31.58 -9.17
N GLU A 173 -30.95 -31.78 -7.88
CA GLU A 173 -31.92 -32.16 -6.83
C GLU A 173 -32.31 -31.00 -5.90
N GLY A 174 -32.00 -29.75 -6.27
CA GLY A 174 -32.44 -28.54 -5.54
C GLY A 174 -31.41 -27.94 -4.58
N ARG A 175 -30.15 -28.39 -4.64
CA ARG A 175 -29.00 -27.85 -3.90
C ARG A 175 -27.72 -28.13 -4.69
N ALA A 176 -26.76 -27.21 -4.63
CA ALA A 176 -25.43 -27.36 -5.20
C ALA A 176 -24.38 -27.33 -4.07
N VAL A 177 -23.43 -28.25 -4.10
CA VAL A 177 -22.33 -28.38 -3.12
C VAL A 177 -21.04 -28.78 -3.84
N VAL A 178 -20.03 -27.91 -3.75
CA VAL A 178 -18.65 -28.20 -4.17
C VAL A 178 -17.77 -28.28 -2.93
N ALA A 179 -16.94 -29.31 -2.83
CA ALA A 179 -16.02 -29.53 -1.73
C ALA A 179 -14.57 -29.52 -2.23
N VAL A 180 -13.71 -28.72 -1.58
CA VAL A 180 -12.29 -28.58 -1.88
C VAL A 180 -11.49 -29.13 -0.71
N THR A 181 -10.82 -30.25 -0.91
CA THR A 181 -10.07 -30.96 0.15
C THR A 181 -8.58 -30.77 -0.04
N GLY A 182 -7.86 -30.57 1.06
CA GLY A 182 -6.43 -30.30 1.07
C GLY A 182 -5.80 -30.43 2.47
N ARG A 183 -4.58 -29.94 2.62
CA ARG A 183 -3.81 -29.95 3.87
C ARG A 183 -3.36 -28.55 4.26
N PRO A 184 -3.20 -28.24 5.56
CA PRO A 184 -2.49 -27.04 5.99
C PRO A 184 -1.06 -27.05 5.43
N VAL A 185 -0.62 -25.89 4.97
CA VAL A 185 0.77 -25.61 4.56
C VAL A 185 1.18 -24.26 5.14
N PRO A 186 2.49 -23.99 5.36
CA PRO A 186 2.96 -22.64 5.64
C PRO A 186 2.40 -21.65 4.61
N LEU A 187 2.06 -20.44 5.05
CA LEU A 187 1.81 -19.34 4.13
C LEU A 187 3.17 -18.83 3.66
N ASP A 188 3.39 -18.82 2.34
CA ASP A 188 4.66 -18.42 1.74
C ASP A 188 4.85 -16.90 1.84
N PHE A 189 3.79 -16.14 1.53
CA PHE A 189 3.76 -14.68 1.58
C PHE A 189 4.11 -14.09 2.96
N LEU A 190 3.68 -14.71 4.06
CA LEU A 190 3.92 -14.22 5.44
C LEU A 190 4.76 -15.19 6.27
N ASN A 191 6.06 -14.94 6.41
CA ASN A 191 6.91 -15.69 7.34
C ASN A 191 6.87 -15.14 8.78
N VAL A 192 5.68 -15.22 9.39
CA VAL A 192 5.37 -14.74 10.76
C VAL A 192 6.44 -15.13 11.78
N SER A 193 6.98 -16.35 11.71
CA SER A 193 8.01 -16.83 12.64
C SER A 193 9.29 -16.01 12.56
N SER A 194 9.84 -15.84 11.35
CA SER A 194 11.06 -15.06 11.15
C SER A 194 10.85 -13.60 11.54
N MET A 195 9.67 -13.03 11.27
CA MET A 195 9.36 -11.64 11.62
C MET A 195 9.31 -11.45 13.14
N VAL A 196 8.66 -12.34 13.90
CA VAL A 196 8.61 -12.21 15.37
C VAL A 196 9.98 -12.38 16.01
N ASP A 197 10.78 -13.38 15.61
CA ASP A 197 12.11 -13.59 16.20
C ASP A 197 13.13 -12.51 15.79
N GLU A 198 12.92 -11.83 14.66
CA GLU A 198 13.75 -10.72 14.21
C GLU A 198 13.59 -9.46 15.09
N PHE A 199 12.38 -9.18 15.58
CA PHE A 199 12.13 -8.08 16.51
C PHE A 199 12.20 -8.49 18.00
N ALA A 200 11.87 -9.73 18.34
CA ALA A 200 11.84 -10.24 19.72
C ALA A 200 12.32 -11.70 19.82
N PRO A 201 13.64 -11.97 19.70
CA PRO A 201 14.20 -13.32 19.67
C PRO A 201 13.79 -14.21 20.84
N GLY A 202 13.21 -15.36 20.52
CA GLY A 202 12.70 -16.33 21.49
C GLY A 202 11.34 -15.96 22.09
N LEU A 203 10.62 -14.98 21.53
CA LEU A 203 9.27 -14.65 21.97
C LEU A 203 8.27 -15.76 21.60
N LEU A 204 8.38 -16.36 20.41
CA LEU A 204 7.55 -17.52 20.04
C LEU A 204 7.90 -18.75 20.90
N ASP A 205 9.18 -19.00 21.17
CA ASP A 205 9.66 -20.03 22.13
C ASP A 205 9.15 -19.81 23.57
N ALA A 206 8.87 -18.55 23.94
CA ALA A 206 8.32 -18.18 25.25
C ALA A 206 6.77 -18.18 25.28
N LEU A 207 6.14 -18.30 24.11
CA LEU A 207 4.71 -18.57 23.95
C LEU A 207 4.50 -20.09 23.77
N ASP A 208 3.25 -20.54 23.90
CA ASP A 208 2.89 -21.92 23.58
C ASP A 208 2.44 -22.08 22.11
N PHE A 209 2.55 -21.02 21.31
CA PHE A 209 1.96 -20.85 19.98
C PHE A 209 3.03 -20.76 18.89
N ASP A 210 2.99 -21.73 17.98
CA ASP A 210 3.82 -21.78 16.77
C ASP A 210 2.89 -21.57 15.56
N PRO A 211 3.10 -20.51 14.75
CA PRO A 211 2.22 -20.15 13.64
C PRO A 211 2.41 -21.01 12.38
N VAL A 212 3.50 -21.79 12.27
CA VAL A 212 3.87 -22.55 11.06
C VAL A 212 3.96 -24.06 11.27
N ARG A 213 3.94 -24.54 12.52
CA ARG A 213 3.98 -25.97 12.91
C ARG A 213 3.09 -26.85 12.04
N GLU A 214 3.65 -27.92 11.48
CA GLU A 214 2.86 -28.97 10.80
C GLU A 214 1.67 -29.44 11.67
N LEU A 215 0.47 -29.21 11.15
CA LEU A 215 -0.78 -29.63 11.78
C LEU A 215 -1.25 -30.93 11.13
N PRO A 216 -1.54 -32.00 11.91
CA PRO A 216 -2.01 -33.28 11.38
C PRO A 216 -3.52 -33.19 11.07
N LEU A 217 -3.90 -32.29 10.16
CA LEU A 217 -5.28 -32.03 9.78
C LEU A 217 -5.53 -32.30 8.30
N THR A 218 -6.71 -32.81 7.99
CA THR A 218 -7.32 -32.64 6.66
C THR A 218 -8.25 -31.43 6.71
N VAL A 219 -8.10 -30.51 5.75
CA VAL A 219 -9.00 -29.37 5.57
C VAL A 219 -9.97 -29.69 4.43
N THR A 220 -11.24 -29.29 4.55
CA THR A 220 -12.17 -29.28 3.42
C THR A 220 -13.05 -28.05 3.46
N VAL A 221 -12.97 -27.22 2.43
CA VAL A 221 -13.85 -26.06 2.25
C VAL A 221 -15.06 -26.50 1.43
N TYR A 222 -16.26 -26.32 1.98
CA TYR A 222 -17.54 -26.61 1.33
C TYR A 222 -18.20 -25.30 0.89
N TYR A 223 -18.44 -25.20 -0.42
CA TYR A 223 -19.21 -24.14 -1.06
C TYR A 223 -20.61 -24.65 -1.37
N ALA A 224 -21.64 -24.05 -0.79
CA ALA A 224 -23.01 -24.54 -0.87
C ALA A 224 -24.01 -23.44 -1.19
N LEU A 225 -24.99 -23.77 -2.04
CA LEU A 225 -26.03 -22.85 -2.51
C LEU A 225 -27.35 -23.61 -2.75
N THR A 226 -28.49 -23.01 -2.41
CA THR A 226 -29.84 -23.48 -2.81
C THR A 226 -30.53 -22.45 -3.70
N PRO A 227 -31.66 -22.77 -4.36
CA PRO A 227 -32.41 -21.80 -5.16
C PRO A 227 -32.91 -20.59 -4.37
N GLU A 228 -33.18 -20.77 -3.08
CA GLU A 228 -33.70 -19.76 -2.16
C GLU A 228 -32.60 -18.97 -1.41
N SER A 229 -31.36 -19.50 -1.31
CA SER A 229 -30.24 -18.85 -0.61
C SER A 229 -29.88 -17.48 -1.23
N ARG A 230 -29.85 -16.42 -0.41
CA ARG A 230 -29.40 -15.07 -0.82
C ARG A 230 -27.88 -14.85 -0.70
N SER A 231 -27.13 -15.87 -0.33
CA SER A 231 -25.67 -15.85 -0.16
C SER A 231 -25.09 -17.22 -0.45
N LEU A 232 -23.82 -17.26 -0.85
CA LEU A 232 -23.03 -18.49 -0.84
C LEU A 232 -22.71 -18.85 0.61
N ARG A 233 -22.98 -20.10 1.00
CA ARG A 233 -22.54 -20.65 2.27
C ARG A 233 -21.14 -21.25 2.11
N VAL A 234 -20.19 -20.75 2.90
CA VAL A 234 -18.82 -21.28 2.98
C VAL A 234 -18.60 -21.91 4.35
N LEU A 235 -18.16 -23.17 4.37
CA LEU A 235 -17.82 -23.93 5.59
C LEU A 235 -16.43 -24.56 5.45
N THR A 236 -15.47 -24.15 6.27
CA THR A 236 -14.16 -24.79 6.36
C THR A 236 -14.18 -25.83 7.48
N ALA A 237 -14.25 -27.10 7.09
CA ALA A 237 -14.15 -28.25 7.97
C ALA A 237 -12.68 -28.66 8.19
N MET A 238 -12.34 -29.04 9.42
CA MET A 238 -10.99 -29.47 9.80
C MET A 238 -11.09 -30.79 10.59
N ARG A 239 -10.60 -31.89 10.00
CA ARG A 239 -10.51 -33.22 10.67
C ARG A 239 -9.13 -33.41 11.26
N ASN A 240 -9.03 -33.86 12.51
CA ASN A 240 -7.75 -34.16 13.16
C ASN A 240 -7.33 -35.63 12.93
N GLU A 241 -6.30 -35.84 12.12
CA GLU A 241 -5.66 -37.15 11.86
C GLU A 241 -4.67 -37.56 12.98
N GLY A 242 -4.33 -36.62 13.85
CA GLY A 242 -3.36 -36.78 14.93
C GLY A 242 -3.86 -37.60 16.12
N ALA A 243 -2.91 -38.11 16.91
CA ALA A 243 -3.18 -38.93 18.09
C ALA A 243 -3.46 -38.12 19.38
N ALA A 244 -3.53 -36.79 19.30
CA ALA A 244 -3.77 -35.88 20.42
C ALA A 244 -4.70 -34.74 19.99
N ALA A 245 -5.42 -34.13 20.94
CA ALA A 245 -6.29 -32.99 20.66
C ALA A 245 -5.47 -31.78 20.17
N GLU A 246 -5.87 -31.24 19.03
CA GLU A 246 -5.28 -30.03 18.46
C GLU A 246 -6.11 -28.80 18.79
N TYR A 247 -5.44 -27.65 18.77
CA TYR A 247 -6.02 -26.35 19.05
C TYR A 247 -5.52 -25.37 18.00
N VAL A 248 -6.44 -24.71 17.29
CA VAL A 248 -6.11 -23.82 16.18
C VAL A 248 -6.87 -22.51 16.27
N VAL A 249 -6.26 -21.43 15.79
CA VAL A 249 -6.96 -20.16 15.51
C VAL A 249 -7.26 -20.13 14.02
N ALA A 250 -8.52 -19.94 13.67
CA ALA A 250 -9.00 -19.99 12.29
C ALA A 250 -9.47 -18.61 11.83
N ALA A 251 -9.06 -18.20 10.63
CA ALA A 251 -9.31 -16.90 10.06
C ALA A 251 -9.61 -17.00 8.55
N HIS A 252 -10.10 -15.93 7.96
CA HIS A 252 -10.13 -15.78 6.50
C HIS A 252 -9.51 -14.43 6.14
N LEU A 253 -8.68 -14.40 5.11
CA LEU A 253 -8.15 -13.17 4.54
C LEU A 253 -9.08 -12.74 3.41
N VAL A 254 -9.64 -11.54 3.50
CA VAL A 254 -10.41 -10.89 2.44
C VAL A 254 -9.48 -9.90 1.75
N LEU A 255 -9.24 -10.07 0.46
CA LEU A 255 -8.59 -9.07 -0.38
C LEU A 255 -9.66 -8.26 -1.09
N SER A 256 -9.71 -6.95 -0.84
CA SER A 256 -10.51 -6.05 -1.68
C SER A 256 -9.92 -6.00 -3.08
N GLY A 257 -10.79 -6.03 -4.09
CA GLY A 257 -10.36 -6.12 -5.48
C GLY A 257 -10.33 -4.76 -6.18
N SER A 258 -11.46 -4.40 -6.78
CA SER A 258 -11.67 -3.14 -7.49
C SER A 258 -11.47 -1.91 -6.60
N THR A 259 -11.63 -0.73 -7.21
CA THR A 259 -11.98 0.49 -6.47
C THR A 259 -13.10 0.24 -5.46
N GLY A 260 -13.09 0.98 -4.35
CA GLY A 260 -14.15 0.91 -3.34
C GLY A 260 -13.68 1.13 -1.92
N SER A 261 -14.53 0.79 -0.96
CA SER A 261 -14.27 0.99 0.47
C SER A 261 -14.83 -0.15 1.32
N TYR A 262 -14.07 -0.52 2.35
CA TYR A 262 -14.57 -1.38 3.43
C TYR A 262 -15.72 -0.71 4.19
N PHE A 263 -16.66 -1.52 4.69
CA PHE A 263 -17.77 -1.05 5.52
C PHE A 263 -18.00 -1.99 6.71
N ASN A 264 -17.71 -1.51 7.93
CA ASN A 264 -18.00 -2.17 9.20
C ASN A 264 -18.64 -1.16 10.19
N PRO A 265 -19.94 -1.27 10.49
CA PRO A 265 -20.64 -0.34 11.39
C PRO A 265 -20.13 -0.39 12.84
N LEU A 266 -19.57 -1.53 13.28
CA LEU A 266 -19.10 -1.76 14.65
C LEU A 266 -17.62 -1.41 14.86
N GLY A 267 -16.85 -1.23 13.79
CA GLY A 267 -15.44 -0.91 13.85
C GLY A 267 -15.14 0.47 14.46
N GLY A 268 -13.84 0.75 14.63
CA GLY A 268 -13.31 2.05 15.04
C GLY A 268 -13.77 3.20 14.14
N PRO A 269 -13.78 3.06 12.79
CA PRO A 269 -14.24 4.09 11.87
C PRO A 269 -15.75 4.35 11.90
N LYS A 270 -16.57 3.49 12.54
CA LYS A 270 -18.03 3.67 12.70
C LYS A 270 -18.86 3.64 11.41
N GLY A 271 -18.37 2.96 10.37
CA GLY A 271 -19.02 2.91 9.06
C GLY A 271 -18.02 2.46 8.00
N TRP A 272 -17.56 3.40 7.19
CA TRP A 272 -16.62 3.19 6.10
C TRP A 272 -15.17 3.19 6.57
N GLY A 273 -14.35 2.38 5.91
CA GLY A 273 -12.93 2.22 6.18
C GLY A 273 -12.60 1.26 7.31
N TYR A 274 -11.30 1.17 7.58
CA TYR A 274 -10.69 0.29 8.56
C TYR A 274 -9.71 1.09 9.45
N ARG A 275 -9.27 0.49 10.56
CA ARG A 275 -8.07 0.96 11.27
C ARG A 275 -6.88 0.15 10.76
N SER A 276 -5.89 0.79 10.17
CA SER A 276 -4.65 0.11 9.79
C SER A 276 -3.97 -0.52 11.01
N LEU A 277 -3.19 -1.57 10.79
CA LEU A 277 -2.57 -2.31 11.87
C LEU A 277 -1.44 -1.51 12.52
N GLY A 278 -1.44 -1.47 13.85
CA GLY A 278 -0.48 -0.74 14.68
C GLY A 278 -0.69 -1.06 16.16
N SER A 279 0.11 -0.45 17.03
CA SER A 279 0.01 -0.60 18.50
C SER A 279 -1.41 -0.38 19.05
N ASP A 280 -2.15 0.52 18.42
CA ASP A 280 -3.43 1.06 18.92
C ASP A 280 -4.65 0.32 18.32
N SER A 281 -4.45 -0.55 17.32
CA SER A 281 -5.52 -1.30 16.63
C SER A 281 -5.57 -2.80 16.94
N LEU A 282 -4.61 -3.32 17.71
CA LEU A 282 -4.55 -4.73 18.19
C LEU A 282 -5.81 -5.22 18.93
N SER A 283 -6.61 -4.30 19.49
CA SER A 283 -8.01 -4.59 19.85
C SER A 283 -8.87 -4.60 18.58
N ALA A 284 -8.79 -5.71 17.85
CA ALA A 284 -9.40 -5.93 16.53
C ALA A 284 -10.88 -5.50 16.44
N ASP A 285 -11.25 -4.92 15.30
CA ASP A 285 -12.58 -4.37 15.11
C ASP A 285 -13.63 -5.49 14.96
N PRO A 286 -14.65 -5.58 15.84
CA PRO A 286 -15.59 -6.69 15.81
C PRO A 286 -16.47 -6.64 14.56
N VAL A 287 -16.74 -7.81 14.00
CA VAL A 287 -17.45 -7.99 12.73
C VAL A 287 -18.74 -8.78 12.98
N SER A 288 -19.88 -8.10 12.85
CA SER A 288 -21.17 -8.73 12.55
C SER A 288 -21.25 -9.06 11.06
N TYR A 289 -20.84 -8.12 10.22
CA TYR A 289 -20.61 -8.27 8.79
C TYR A 289 -19.52 -7.28 8.36
N LEU A 290 -18.77 -7.61 7.31
CA LEU A 290 -17.82 -6.72 6.64
C LEU A 290 -18.26 -6.58 5.18
N GLY A 291 -18.62 -5.37 4.78
CA GLY A 291 -18.90 -5.04 3.38
C GLY A 291 -17.67 -4.52 2.66
N TYR A 292 -17.68 -4.62 1.33
CA TYR A 292 -16.86 -3.84 0.42
C TYR A 292 -17.73 -3.37 -0.75
N PHE A 293 -17.74 -2.08 -1.06
CA PHE A 293 -18.65 -1.49 -2.04
C PHE A 293 -18.00 -0.34 -2.83
N ASN A 294 -18.37 -0.21 -4.10
CA ASN A 294 -18.20 1.00 -4.92
C ASN A 294 -19.55 1.39 -5.57
N ARG A 295 -19.56 2.16 -6.67
CA ARG A 295 -20.81 2.55 -7.36
C ARG A 295 -21.33 1.53 -8.40
N ARG A 296 -20.53 0.54 -8.78
CA ARG A 296 -20.86 -0.50 -9.78
C ARG A 296 -21.21 -1.84 -9.16
N GLY A 297 -20.69 -2.16 -7.98
CA GLY A 297 -20.96 -3.42 -7.29
C GLY A 297 -20.46 -3.44 -5.86
N GLY A 298 -20.62 -4.60 -5.22
CA GLY A 298 -20.18 -4.85 -3.86
C GLY A 298 -20.34 -6.30 -3.42
N TYR A 299 -19.85 -6.58 -2.22
CA TYR A 299 -20.12 -7.84 -1.52
C TYR A 299 -20.10 -7.62 -0.01
N ALA A 300 -20.67 -8.58 0.73
CA ALA A 300 -20.59 -8.60 2.18
C ALA A 300 -20.27 -10.00 2.72
N VAL A 301 -19.28 -10.05 3.62
CA VAL A 301 -18.83 -11.24 4.34
C VAL A 301 -19.45 -11.25 5.73
N VAL A 302 -20.27 -12.25 6.02
CA VAL A 302 -20.93 -12.44 7.33
C VAL A 302 -20.30 -13.66 8.01
N PRO A 303 -19.33 -13.49 8.94
CA PRO A 303 -18.76 -14.61 9.69
C PRO A 303 -19.80 -15.23 10.64
N ASP A 304 -19.71 -16.54 10.88
CA ASP A 304 -20.65 -17.24 11.75
C ASP A 304 -20.61 -16.69 13.19
N ALA A 305 -21.78 -16.29 13.68
CA ALA A 305 -21.94 -15.65 14.99
C ALA A 305 -21.73 -16.64 16.15
N TRP A 306 -21.08 -16.17 17.22
CA TRP A 306 -20.81 -16.97 18.42
C TRP A 306 -21.77 -16.59 19.56
N GLU A 307 -22.36 -17.58 20.24
CA GLU A 307 -23.35 -17.38 21.33
C GLU A 307 -22.88 -16.46 22.47
N TYR A 308 -21.56 -16.25 22.60
CA TYR A 308 -20.94 -15.42 23.64
C TYR A 308 -20.46 -14.03 23.16
N MET A 309 -20.75 -13.64 21.90
CA MET A 309 -20.36 -12.36 21.31
C MET A 309 -21.58 -11.62 20.71
N GLU A 310 -22.03 -10.59 21.41
CA GLU A 310 -23.04 -9.64 20.95
C GLU A 310 -22.51 -8.22 21.21
N ARG A 311 -22.77 -7.29 20.29
CA ARG A 311 -22.44 -5.87 20.46
C ARG A 311 -23.56 -4.99 19.91
N GLU A 312 -24.01 -4.04 20.73
CA GLU A 312 -25.01 -3.02 20.35
C GLU A 312 -26.35 -3.62 19.82
N GLY A 313 -26.65 -4.88 20.16
CA GLY A 313 -27.82 -5.64 19.72
C GLY A 313 -27.59 -6.56 18.50
N MET A 314 -26.37 -6.62 17.95
CA MET A 314 -26.02 -7.48 16.82
C MET A 314 -25.09 -8.64 17.26
N PRO A 315 -25.28 -9.87 16.73
CA PRO A 315 -24.32 -10.96 16.91
C PRO A 315 -22.98 -10.63 16.25
N VAL A 316 -21.87 -11.14 16.79
CA VAL A 316 -20.51 -10.94 16.24
C VAL A 316 -19.87 -12.30 15.93
N GLY A 317 -19.28 -12.43 14.74
CA GLY A 317 -18.65 -13.67 14.29
C GLY A 317 -17.12 -13.65 14.36
N ALA A 318 -16.49 -12.51 14.06
CA ALA A 318 -15.05 -12.37 13.99
C ALA A 318 -14.55 -11.03 14.54
N GLY A 319 -13.22 -10.90 14.67
CA GLY A 319 -12.50 -9.63 14.80
C GLY A 319 -11.65 -9.38 13.56
N MET A 320 -11.67 -8.14 13.07
CA MET A 320 -10.95 -7.66 11.89
C MET A 320 -9.65 -6.98 12.31
N LEU A 321 -8.54 -7.44 11.71
CA LEU A 321 -7.33 -6.63 11.51
C LEU A 321 -7.22 -6.35 10.01
N ALA A 322 -6.74 -5.19 9.61
CA ALA A 322 -6.60 -4.84 8.21
C ALA A 322 -5.40 -3.93 7.96
N VAL A 323 -4.84 -4.03 6.75
CA VAL A 323 -3.75 -3.20 6.23
C VAL A 323 -4.08 -2.95 4.75
N SER A 324 -4.34 -1.68 4.42
CA SER A 324 -4.85 -1.26 3.12
C SER A 324 -5.98 -2.16 2.57
N GLY A 325 -5.82 -2.75 1.39
CA GLY A 325 -6.80 -3.63 0.75
C GLY A 325 -6.99 -4.99 1.41
N ALA A 326 -6.15 -5.41 2.36
CA ALA A 326 -6.23 -6.73 2.98
C ALA A 326 -6.89 -6.70 4.37
N ALA A 327 -7.90 -7.55 4.60
CA ALA A 327 -8.65 -7.66 5.86
C ALA A 327 -8.70 -9.11 6.40
N GLY A 328 -7.98 -9.37 7.50
CA GLY A 328 -7.97 -10.65 8.21
C GLY A 328 -9.11 -10.76 9.23
N LEU A 329 -10.03 -11.71 9.02
CA LEU A 329 -11.19 -11.99 9.86
C LEU A 329 -10.93 -13.19 10.79
N LEU A 330 -10.53 -12.96 12.04
CA LEU A 330 -10.27 -14.01 13.03
C LEU A 330 -11.57 -14.46 13.70
N HIS A 331 -11.98 -15.71 13.48
CA HIS A 331 -13.27 -16.23 13.96
C HIS A 331 -13.28 -16.45 15.47
N GLY A 332 -14.35 -16.01 16.14
CA GLY A 332 -14.55 -16.22 17.59
C GLY A 332 -13.68 -15.37 18.52
N ALA A 333 -12.84 -14.48 18.00
CA ALA A 333 -11.99 -13.58 18.79
C ALA A 333 -12.12 -12.11 18.35
N THR A 334 -12.27 -11.20 19.32
CA THR A 334 -12.22 -9.73 19.12
C THR A 334 -11.08 -9.08 19.89
N ASP A 335 -10.16 -9.90 20.39
CA ASP A 335 -8.91 -9.50 21.05
C ASP A 335 -7.86 -10.54 20.62
N VAL A 336 -7.27 -10.27 19.46
CA VAL A 336 -6.30 -11.16 18.79
C VAL A 336 -5.09 -11.37 19.68
N LEU A 337 -4.70 -10.30 20.38
CA LEU A 337 -3.63 -10.29 21.35
C LEU A 337 -3.90 -11.21 22.54
N GLN A 338 -5.04 -11.05 23.25
CA GLN A 338 -5.40 -11.93 24.36
C GLN A 338 -5.52 -13.40 23.91
N THR A 339 -5.93 -13.62 22.66
CA THR A 339 -6.04 -14.95 22.05
C THR A 339 -4.65 -15.57 21.89
N LEU A 340 -3.78 -14.96 21.09
CA LEU A 340 -2.48 -15.54 20.71
C LEU A 340 -1.46 -15.54 21.86
N ALA A 341 -1.55 -14.58 22.80
CA ALA A 341 -0.74 -14.56 24.02
C ALA A 341 -1.20 -15.53 25.12
N ALA A 342 -2.25 -16.34 24.90
CA ALA A 342 -2.72 -17.30 25.89
C ALA A 342 -1.77 -18.51 26.01
N PRO A 343 -1.38 -18.94 27.22
CA PRO A 343 -0.62 -20.18 27.40
C PRO A 343 -1.49 -21.41 27.14
N ARG A 344 -0.90 -22.53 26.70
CA ARG A 344 -1.59 -23.77 26.28
C ARG A 344 -2.57 -24.30 27.30
N SER A 345 -2.21 -24.14 28.58
CA SER A 345 -3.06 -24.48 29.74
C SER A 345 -4.40 -23.74 29.81
N ARG A 346 -4.61 -22.70 28.99
CA ARG A 346 -5.84 -21.91 28.88
C ARG A 346 -6.49 -21.94 27.51
N TRP A 347 -5.87 -22.49 26.47
CA TRP A 347 -6.49 -22.59 25.15
C TRP A 347 -7.91 -23.20 25.17
N PRO A 348 -8.24 -24.23 25.99
CA PRO A 348 -9.61 -24.74 26.12
C PRO A 348 -10.64 -23.76 26.72
N GLU A 349 -10.19 -22.65 27.30
CA GLU A 349 -11.01 -21.60 27.91
C GLU A 349 -10.84 -20.23 27.20
N THR A 350 -10.06 -20.18 26.11
CA THR A 350 -9.68 -18.94 25.41
C THR A 350 -10.48 -18.80 24.12
N ARG A 351 -11.10 -17.63 23.94
CA ARG A 351 -11.86 -17.26 22.72
C ARG A 351 -10.95 -17.33 21.49
N GLY A 352 -11.51 -17.66 20.32
CA GLY A 352 -10.76 -17.83 19.07
C GLY A 352 -10.06 -19.19 18.86
N TYR A 353 -9.78 -19.96 19.92
CA TYR A 353 -9.24 -21.31 19.76
C TYR A 353 -10.36 -22.33 19.49
N GLN A 354 -10.25 -23.02 18.36
CA GLN A 354 -11.02 -24.21 18.02
C GLN A 354 -10.29 -25.47 18.50
N ALA A 355 -10.94 -26.26 19.35
CA ALA A 355 -10.40 -27.54 19.83
C ALA A 355 -10.88 -28.70 18.95
N ILE A 356 -9.97 -29.57 18.52
CA ILE A 356 -10.25 -30.70 17.62
C ILE A 356 -9.69 -31.98 18.25
N GLU A 357 -10.55 -32.81 18.82
CA GLU A 357 -10.16 -34.12 19.37
C GLU A 357 -9.71 -35.11 18.26
N PRO A 358 -8.90 -36.13 18.57
CA PRO A 358 -8.46 -37.14 17.58
C PRO A 358 -9.60 -37.78 16.80
N GLY A 359 -9.54 -37.71 15.47
CA GLY A 359 -10.57 -38.20 14.55
C GLY A 359 -11.87 -37.39 14.52
N ALA A 360 -11.96 -36.27 15.26
CA ALA A 360 -13.11 -35.37 15.21
C ALA A 360 -12.96 -34.35 14.08
N VAL A 361 -14.09 -33.80 13.65
CA VAL A 361 -14.19 -32.67 12.72
C VAL A 361 -14.72 -31.46 13.49
N THR A 362 -14.13 -30.28 13.29
CA THR A 362 -14.73 -28.98 13.64
C THR A 362 -14.95 -28.15 12.38
N THR A 363 -15.75 -27.09 12.49
CA THR A 363 -16.06 -26.18 11.37
C THR A 363 -15.96 -24.71 11.78
N VAL A 364 -15.43 -23.87 10.91
CA VAL A 364 -15.72 -22.43 10.87
C VAL A 364 -16.43 -22.09 9.56
N GLY A 365 -17.08 -20.95 9.48
CA GLY A 365 -17.81 -20.58 8.26
C GLY A 365 -18.20 -19.11 8.20
N TYR A 366 -18.64 -18.73 7.01
CA TYR A 366 -19.22 -17.43 6.73
C TYR A 366 -20.32 -17.57 5.67
N ARG A 367 -20.97 -16.44 5.34
CA ARG A 367 -21.81 -16.27 4.17
C ARG A 367 -21.31 -15.11 3.34
N LEU A 368 -21.25 -15.29 2.02
CA LEU A 368 -20.86 -14.26 1.06
C LEU A 368 -22.10 -13.81 0.30
N TYR A 369 -22.47 -12.54 0.49
CA TYR A 369 -23.60 -11.90 -0.18
C TYR A 369 -23.09 -11.04 -1.34
N PRO A 370 -23.71 -11.08 -2.54
CA PRO A 370 -23.48 -10.09 -3.58
C PRO A 370 -24.16 -8.76 -3.19
N GLY A 371 -23.73 -7.65 -3.81
CA GLY A 371 -24.35 -6.34 -3.68
C GLY A 371 -24.23 -5.51 -4.95
N ASP A 372 -25.14 -4.56 -5.14
CA ASP A 372 -25.29 -3.69 -6.32
C ASP A 372 -24.55 -2.34 -6.21
N GLY A 373 -23.65 -2.19 -5.24
CA GLY A 373 -23.02 -0.91 -4.88
C GLY A 373 -23.82 -0.04 -3.89
N GLN A 374 -25.05 -0.42 -3.55
CA GLN A 374 -25.73 0.04 -2.34
C GLN A 374 -25.41 -0.90 -1.19
N VAL A 375 -25.12 -0.35 -0.01
CA VAL A 375 -24.94 -1.16 1.21
C VAL A 375 -26.26 -1.86 1.57
N SER A 376 -27.40 -1.21 1.31
CA SER A 376 -28.75 -1.76 1.53
C SER A 376 -29.05 -3.06 0.77
N SER A 377 -28.48 -3.26 -0.43
CA SER A 377 -28.72 -4.51 -1.21
C SER A 377 -28.26 -5.76 -0.47
N ALA A 378 -27.18 -5.64 0.31
CA ALA A 378 -26.73 -6.67 1.23
C ALA A 378 -27.40 -6.55 2.61
N THR A 379 -27.45 -5.34 3.22
CA THR A 379 -27.86 -5.22 4.63
C THR A 379 -29.33 -5.51 4.89
N ASP A 380 -30.26 -5.16 3.97
CA ASP A 380 -31.69 -5.47 4.14
C ASP A 380 -31.87 -7.01 4.34
N VAL A 381 -31.15 -7.82 3.55
CA VAL A 381 -31.15 -9.29 3.63
C VAL A 381 -30.37 -9.80 4.85
N ILE A 382 -29.20 -9.22 5.16
CA ILE A 382 -28.38 -9.62 6.31
C ILE A 382 -29.14 -9.38 7.63
N PHE A 383 -29.91 -8.30 7.75
CA PHE A 383 -30.72 -8.03 8.93
C PHE A 383 -31.88 -9.01 9.09
N GLU A 384 -32.53 -9.44 7.99
CA GLU A 384 -33.51 -10.53 8.00
C GLU A 384 -32.86 -11.85 8.46
N ALA A 385 -31.70 -12.20 7.90
CA ALA A 385 -30.94 -13.41 8.23
C ALA A 385 -30.43 -13.42 9.69
N MET A 386 -30.09 -12.25 10.25
CA MET A 386 -29.76 -12.07 11.67
C MET A 386 -30.99 -11.99 12.59
N ALA A 387 -32.21 -12.09 12.03
CA ALA A 387 -33.50 -11.97 12.73
C ALA A 387 -33.65 -10.66 13.54
N LEU A 388 -33.11 -9.55 13.03
CA LEU A 388 -33.24 -8.23 13.64
C LEU A 388 -34.64 -7.64 13.39
N SER A 389 -35.18 -6.93 14.39
CA SER A 389 -36.42 -6.15 14.22
C SER A 389 -36.13 -4.88 13.40
N THR A 390 -36.28 -4.97 12.08
CA THR A 390 -36.22 -3.83 11.16
C THR A 390 -37.61 -3.24 10.89
N SER A 391 -37.65 -2.06 10.25
CA SER A 391 -38.79 -1.56 9.49
C SER A 391 -38.26 -0.64 8.38
N ARG A 392 -39.02 -0.47 7.30
CA ARG A 392 -38.53 0.26 6.13
C ARG A 392 -38.55 1.76 6.37
N VAL A 393 -37.45 2.43 6.06
CA VAL A 393 -37.37 3.90 6.02
C VAL A 393 -37.26 4.31 4.56
N GLY A 394 -38.07 5.27 4.12
CA GLY A 394 -38.07 5.71 2.73
C GLY A 394 -38.72 7.06 2.49
N GLY A 395 -38.50 7.60 1.31
CA GLY A 395 -38.95 8.92 0.91
C GLY A 395 -38.48 9.26 -0.50
N ARG A 396 -38.38 10.56 -0.78
CA ARG A 396 -37.92 11.08 -2.06
C ARG A 396 -37.04 12.30 -1.83
N VAL A 397 -35.95 12.44 -2.57
CA VAL A 397 -35.10 13.62 -2.57
C VAL A 397 -35.46 14.51 -3.75
N VAL A 398 -35.56 15.82 -3.52
CA VAL A 398 -36.00 16.80 -4.52
C VAL A 398 -35.11 18.03 -4.59
N ASP A 399 -35.08 18.64 -5.76
CA ASP A 399 -34.47 19.96 -5.98
C ASP A 399 -35.38 21.11 -5.45
N ALA A 400 -34.98 22.36 -5.70
CA ALA A 400 -35.75 23.54 -5.32
C ALA A 400 -37.02 23.77 -6.18
N GLN A 401 -37.19 22.98 -7.24
CA GLN A 401 -38.25 23.06 -8.24
C GLN A 401 -39.32 21.96 -8.00
N GLY A 402 -38.97 20.90 -7.26
CA GLY A 402 -39.78 19.74 -6.90
C GLY A 402 -39.55 18.51 -7.77
N GLU A 403 -38.57 18.53 -8.67
CA GLU A 403 -38.18 17.39 -9.52
C GLU A 403 -37.27 16.43 -8.72
N GLY A 404 -37.15 15.17 -9.16
CA GLY A 404 -36.42 14.13 -8.43
C GLY A 404 -34.92 14.24 -8.66
N VAL A 405 -34.11 14.00 -7.62
CA VAL A 405 -32.64 14.01 -7.73
C VAL A 405 -32.10 12.59 -7.61
N GLU A 406 -31.52 12.09 -8.70
CA GLU A 406 -30.90 10.76 -8.81
C GLU A 406 -29.48 10.72 -8.22
N GLY A 407 -29.06 9.57 -7.70
CA GLY A 407 -27.67 9.34 -7.27
C GLY A 407 -27.25 10.06 -5.98
N VAL A 408 -28.18 10.59 -5.18
CA VAL A 408 -27.90 11.20 -3.87
C VAL A 408 -27.60 10.10 -2.87
N LYS A 409 -26.48 10.19 -2.14
CA LYS A 409 -26.11 9.23 -1.10
C LYS A 409 -27.01 9.43 0.11
N VAL A 410 -27.74 8.40 0.51
CA VAL A 410 -28.58 8.39 1.70
C VAL A 410 -27.95 7.46 2.74
N SER A 411 -27.37 8.03 3.79
CA SER A 411 -26.68 7.29 4.86
C SER A 411 -27.49 7.34 6.17
N ALA A 412 -27.73 6.17 6.79
CA ALA A 412 -28.48 6.03 8.04
C ALA A 412 -27.56 5.83 9.24
N LEU A 413 -27.50 6.83 10.12
CA LEU A 413 -26.60 6.89 11.28
C LEU A 413 -27.37 6.70 12.59
N ARG A 414 -27.08 5.61 13.31
CA ARG A 414 -27.67 5.34 14.63
C ARG A 414 -27.16 6.37 15.63
N GLU A 415 -28.08 7.10 16.25
CA GLU A 415 -27.80 8.21 17.19
C GLU A 415 -26.82 9.27 16.64
N GLY A 416 -26.65 9.38 15.30
CA GLY A 416 -25.66 10.24 14.64
C GLY A 416 -24.20 9.75 14.74
N GLU A 417 -23.95 8.62 15.40
CA GLU A 417 -22.61 8.13 15.76
C GLU A 417 -22.07 7.07 14.80
N ARG A 418 -22.89 6.11 14.34
CA ARG A 418 -22.46 4.97 13.50
C ARG A 418 -23.37 4.79 12.29
N THR A 419 -22.81 4.69 11.09
CA THR A 419 -23.59 4.36 9.88
C THR A 419 -23.82 2.86 9.82
N PHE A 420 -25.08 2.44 9.67
CA PHE A 420 -25.46 1.02 9.55
C PHE A 420 -25.92 0.65 8.14
N VAL A 421 -26.42 1.60 7.36
CA VAL A 421 -26.91 1.41 5.99
C VAL A 421 -26.59 2.65 5.17
N ALA A 422 -26.30 2.46 3.89
CA ALA A 422 -26.27 3.50 2.89
C ALA A 422 -26.86 3.00 1.57
N GLY A 423 -27.52 3.89 0.83
CA GLY A 423 -28.04 3.62 -0.52
C GLY A 423 -28.00 4.88 -1.37
N TRP A 424 -28.52 4.78 -2.60
CA TRP A 424 -28.59 5.89 -3.56
C TRP A 424 -30.05 6.17 -3.93
N THR A 425 -30.37 7.38 -4.37
CA THR A 425 -31.70 7.68 -4.94
C THR A 425 -31.82 7.25 -6.40
N ASP A 426 -33.01 6.81 -6.79
CA ASP A 426 -33.34 6.49 -8.19
C ASP A 426 -33.68 7.73 -9.04
N ALA A 427 -33.99 7.52 -10.32
CA ALA A 427 -34.33 8.57 -11.29
C ALA A 427 -35.61 9.39 -10.98
N ASP A 428 -36.52 8.90 -10.12
CA ASP A 428 -37.65 9.69 -9.59
C ASP A 428 -37.27 10.43 -8.29
N GLY A 429 -36.02 10.25 -7.81
CA GLY A 429 -35.48 10.73 -6.55
C GLY A 429 -35.81 9.84 -5.36
N ALA A 430 -36.44 8.68 -5.55
CA ALA A 430 -36.92 7.85 -4.45
C ALA A 430 -35.77 7.05 -3.79
N PHE A 431 -35.92 6.80 -2.49
CA PHE A 431 -35.04 5.92 -1.74
C PHE A 431 -35.84 5.07 -0.74
N GLY A 432 -35.30 3.91 -0.38
CA GLY A 432 -35.74 3.21 0.82
C GLY A 432 -34.93 1.94 1.09
N PHE A 433 -34.74 1.66 2.37
CA PHE A 433 -33.96 0.53 2.89
C PHE A 433 -34.46 0.19 4.31
N ASP A 434 -34.06 -0.95 4.83
CA ASP A 434 -34.54 -1.45 6.11
C ASP A 434 -33.50 -1.22 7.21
N VAL A 435 -33.90 -0.58 8.32
CA VAL A 435 -33.01 -0.32 9.48
C VAL A 435 -33.57 -0.91 10.78
N PRO A 436 -32.71 -1.32 11.71
CA PRO A 436 -33.13 -1.75 13.05
C PRO A 436 -33.90 -0.67 13.83
N GLN A 437 -34.78 -1.11 14.72
CA GLN A 437 -35.51 -0.21 15.64
C GLN A 437 -34.58 0.67 16.49
N GLY A 438 -34.86 1.98 16.51
CA GLY A 438 -34.02 2.97 17.18
C GLY A 438 -34.25 4.40 16.67
N SER A 439 -33.37 5.31 17.11
CA SER A 439 -33.35 6.71 16.68
C SER A 439 -32.19 6.97 15.71
N TRP A 440 -32.47 7.64 14.60
CA TRP A 440 -31.56 7.76 13.47
C TRP A 440 -31.37 9.23 13.01
N GLU A 441 -30.14 9.57 12.62
CA GLU A 441 -29.83 10.71 11.73
C GLU A 441 -29.74 10.16 10.31
N LEU A 442 -30.52 10.68 9.37
CA LEU A 442 -30.27 10.47 7.94
C LEU A 442 -29.46 11.62 7.37
N ARG A 443 -28.43 11.30 6.59
CA ARG A 443 -27.65 12.24 5.78
C ARG A 443 -27.97 12.03 4.31
N PHE A 444 -28.25 13.12 3.61
CA PHE A 444 -28.51 13.19 2.18
C PHE A 444 -27.40 14.01 1.56
N ARG A 445 -26.48 13.36 0.84
CA ARG A 445 -25.27 13.97 0.31
C ARG A 445 -25.18 13.87 -1.21
N GLU A 446 -24.87 15.00 -1.82
CA GLU A 446 -24.49 15.17 -3.22
C GLU A 446 -23.21 16.04 -3.22
N GLU A 447 -22.50 16.16 -4.34
CA GLU A 447 -21.33 17.05 -4.38
C GLU A 447 -21.72 18.50 -4.01
N GLY A 448 -21.01 19.07 -3.04
CA GLY A 448 -21.31 20.41 -2.51
C GLY A 448 -22.58 20.53 -1.66
N VAL A 449 -23.29 19.43 -1.35
CA VAL A 449 -24.58 19.46 -0.65
C VAL A 449 -24.65 18.44 0.49
N LEU A 450 -25.09 18.86 1.68
CA LEU A 450 -25.43 17.98 2.78
C LEU A 450 -26.72 18.42 3.50
N THR A 451 -27.82 17.72 3.22
CA THR A 451 -29.06 17.82 4.01
C THR A 451 -29.07 16.76 5.12
N ARG A 452 -29.60 17.10 6.30
CA ARG A 452 -29.72 16.18 7.44
C ARG A 452 -31.14 16.16 7.99
N VAL A 453 -31.59 14.97 8.39
CA VAL A 453 -32.84 14.76 9.13
C VAL A 453 -32.52 13.97 10.41
N THR A 454 -32.64 14.61 11.56
CA THR A 454 -32.37 14.01 12.88
C THR A 454 -33.64 13.44 13.52
N ASP A 455 -33.46 12.68 14.60
CA ASP A 455 -34.55 12.21 15.47
C ASP A 455 -35.59 11.34 14.72
N VAL A 456 -35.14 10.56 13.73
CA VAL A 456 -35.97 9.63 12.95
C VAL A 456 -36.19 8.35 13.77
N GLU A 457 -37.30 8.32 14.52
CA GLU A 457 -37.72 7.19 15.35
C GLU A 457 -38.31 6.04 14.50
N VAL A 458 -37.61 4.90 14.43
CA VAL A 458 -38.04 3.69 13.72
C VAL A 458 -38.64 2.69 14.71
N GLY A 459 -39.93 2.39 14.52
CA GLY A 459 -40.71 1.48 15.34
C GLY A 459 -40.99 0.14 14.65
N SER A 460 -42.22 -0.35 14.79
CA SER A 460 -42.74 -1.58 14.14
C SER A 460 -43.68 -1.28 12.98
N GLU A 461 -43.57 -0.09 12.39
CA GLU A 461 -44.33 0.40 11.24
C GLU A 461 -43.35 1.20 10.37
N ASP A 462 -43.50 1.13 9.04
CA ASP A 462 -42.59 1.78 8.09
C ASP A 462 -42.64 3.32 8.19
N VAL A 463 -41.48 3.96 8.04
CA VAL A 463 -41.32 5.42 8.17
C VAL A 463 -41.22 6.06 6.79
N ALA A 464 -42.32 6.68 6.34
CA ALA A 464 -42.36 7.51 5.15
C ALA A 464 -42.01 8.97 5.50
N LEU A 465 -40.82 9.42 5.10
CA LEU A 465 -40.34 10.78 5.35
C LEU A 465 -40.94 11.85 4.40
N GLY A 466 -41.41 11.43 3.22
CA GLY A 466 -41.91 12.34 2.18
C GLY A 466 -40.79 12.93 1.31
N ASP A 467 -41.02 14.13 0.77
CA ASP A 467 -40.03 14.87 -0.03
C ASP A 467 -39.01 15.58 0.89
N VAL A 468 -37.72 15.29 0.70
CA VAL A 468 -36.57 15.93 1.35
C VAL A 468 -35.90 16.83 0.33
N ALA A 469 -35.97 18.15 0.54
CA ALA A 469 -35.36 19.12 -0.36
C ALA A 469 -33.85 19.26 -0.12
N LEU A 470 -33.07 19.30 -1.21
CA LEU A 470 -31.67 19.69 -1.20
C LEU A 470 -31.51 21.21 -1.25
N THR A 471 -30.36 21.70 -0.78
CA THR A 471 -29.93 23.08 -1.02
C THR A 471 -29.17 23.15 -2.34
N GLU A 472 -29.48 24.13 -3.21
CA GLU A 472 -28.73 24.35 -4.45
C GLU A 472 -27.23 24.58 -4.16
N PRO A 473 -26.29 23.78 -4.71
CA PRO A 473 -24.87 24.07 -4.63
C PRO A 473 -24.51 25.28 -5.52
N GLY A 474 -23.30 25.79 -5.38
CA GLY A 474 -22.67 26.60 -6.41
C GLY A 474 -21.78 25.76 -7.31
N VAL A 475 -21.26 26.35 -8.39
CA VAL A 475 -20.37 25.69 -9.34
C VAL A 475 -19.04 26.43 -9.43
N MET A 476 -17.93 25.70 -9.32
CA MET A 476 -16.59 26.19 -9.62
C MET A 476 -16.11 25.54 -10.91
N SER A 477 -16.11 26.31 -12.00
CA SER A 477 -15.52 25.89 -13.28
C SER A 477 -14.04 26.29 -13.29
N VAL A 478 -13.15 25.34 -13.60
CA VAL A 478 -11.70 25.56 -13.61
C VAL A 478 -11.18 25.36 -15.03
N GLN A 479 -10.30 26.26 -15.50
CA GLN A 479 -9.53 26.09 -16.71
C GLN A 479 -8.05 26.37 -16.42
N VAL A 480 -7.19 25.43 -16.80
CA VAL A 480 -5.73 25.50 -16.64
C VAL A 480 -5.07 25.51 -18.00
N ARG A 481 -4.27 26.54 -18.26
CA ARG A 481 -3.61 26.77 -19.55
C ARG A 481 -2.14 27.09 -19.37
N ASP A 482 -1.38 26.84 -20.42
CA ASP A 482 0.02 27.27 -20.50
C ASP A 482 0.12 28.77 -20.86
N ALA A 483 1.34 29.30 -20.88
CA ALA A 483 1.61 30.68 -21.29
C ALA A 483 1.34 30.97 -22.79
N ALA A 484 1.06 29.97 -23.62
CA ALA A 484 0.61 30.13 -25.01
C ALA A 484 -0.94 30.10 -25.15
N GLY A 485 -1.65 29.55 -24.17
CA GLY A 485 -3.10 29.40 -24.11
C GLY A 485 -3.61 27.98 -24.39
N GLU A 486 -2.72 27.01 -24.57
CA GLU A 486 -3.06 25.59 -24.76
C GLU A 486 -3.46 24.94 -23.42
N PRO A 487 -4.34 23.92 -23.42
CA PRO A 487 -4.77 23.24 -22.21
C PRO A 487 -3.65 22.42 -21.54
N VAL A 488 -3.67 22.34 -20.20
CA VAL A 488 -2.63 21.65 -19.42
C VAL A 488 -3.27 20.74 -18.35
N PRO A 489 -2.95 19.42 -18.31
CA PRO A 489 -3.35 18.54 -17.21
C PRO A 489 -2.65 18.97 -15.91
N ALA A 490 -3.37 19.10 -14.80
CA ALA A 490 -2.85 19.78 -13.61
C ALA A 490 -3.60 19.40 -12.32
N ARG A 491 -2.91 19.49 -11.19
CA ARG A 491 -3.45 19.27 -9.84
C ARG A 491 -4.04 20.56 -9.29
N VAL A 492 -5.33 20.57 -8.98
CA VAL A 492 -6.04 21.67 -8.32
C VAL A 492 -6.25 21.34 -6.84
N VAL A 493 -5.60 22.08 -5.95
CA VAL A 493 -5.75 21.94 -4.49
C VAL A 493 -6.71 23.02 -3.98
N ILE A 494 -7.82 22.59 -3.37
CA ILE A 494 -8.86 23.46 -2.82
C ILE A 494 -8.89 23.32 -1.29
N ALA A 495 -8.88 24.43 -0.56
CA ALA A 495 -8.99 24.47 0.91
C ALA A 495 -10.06 25.48 1.37
N CYS A 496 -10.63 25.32 2.56
CA CYS A 496 -11.74 26.19 3.01
C CYS A 496 -11.28 27.39 3.84
N VAL A 497 -11.80 28.58 3.52
CA VAL A 497 -11.50 29.83 4.25
C VAL A 497 -12.49 30.00 5.40
N ASN A 498 -12.00 29.97 6.65
CA ASN A 498 -12.79 30.07 7.89
C ASN A 498 -13.89 29.00 8.09
N GLY A 499 -13.92 27.96 7.26
CA GLY A 499 -14.96 26.92 7.23
C GLY A 499 -15.98 27.18 6.12
N CYS A 500 -15.98 26.28 5.14
CA CYS A 500 -16.97 26.21 4.06
C CYS A 500 -18.31 25.62 4.56
N GLY A 501 -19.36 25.74 3.75
CA GLY A 501 -20.67 25.15 4.06
C GLY A 501 -20.66 23.62 4.09
N ASP A 502 -19.80 22.99 3.27
CA ASP A 502 -19.56 21.56 3.33
C ASP A 502 -18.69 21.21 4.53
N LYS A 503 -18.99 20.08 5.16
CA LYS A 503 -18.10 19.42 6.10
C LYS A 503 -17.60 18.17 5.40
N ARG A 504 -16.28 18.10 5.21
CA ARG A 504 -15.52 16.90 4.81
C ARG A 504 -16.27 15.65 5.25
N GLU A 505 -16.46 14.72 4.33
CA GLU A 505 -16.86 13.37 4.70
C GLU A 505 -15.87 12.83 5.75
N ASP A 506 -16.42 12.26 6.81
CA ASP A 506 -15.70 11.43 7.76
C ASP A 506 -16.10 9.97 7.53
N SER A 507 -15.48 9.06 8.27
CA SER A 507 -15.68 7.60 8.21
C SER A 507 -17.13 7.11 8.39
N ARG A 508 -18.10 8.00 8.64
CA ARG A 508 -19.54 7.68 8.58
C ARG A 508 -20.13 7.82 7.17
N GLU A 509 -19.52 8.58 6.28
CA GLU A 509 -20.07 8.90 4.94
C GLU A 509 -19.20 8.39 3.79
N ARG A 510 -17.87 8.46 3.93
CA ARG A 510 -16.85 7.91 3.03
C ARG A 510 -15.72 7.32 3.86
N ASP A 511 -14.91 6.41 3.33
CA ASP A 511 -13.74 5.92 4.07
C ASP A 511 -12.81 7.12 4.41
N ALA A 512 -12.28 7.14 5.63
CA ALA A 512 -11.33 8.17 6.05
C ALA A 512 -10.02 8.07 5.24
N GLY A 513 -9.66 6.85 4.80
CA GLY A 513 -8.70 6.56 3.75
C GLY A 513 -9.10 7.05 2.35
N LEU A 514 -10.10 7.94 2.23
CA LEU A 514 -10.42 8.72 1.02
C LEU A 514 -10.45 10.25 1.26
N ALA A 515 -10.18 10.76 2.47
CA ALA A 515 -10.22 12.21 2.80
C ALA A 515 -8.84 12.93 2.70
N PRO A 516 -8.63 13.94 1.81
CA PRO A 516 -7.32 14.55 1.50
C PRO A 516 -6.40 14.99 2.66
N PRO A 517 -5.10 15.29 2.41
CA PRO A 517 -4.16 15.79 3.42
C PRO A 517 -4.69 16.97 4.25
N TYR A 518 -4.31 17.04 5.54
CA TYR A 518 -4.93 17.93 6.52
C TYR A 518 -4.95 19.41 6.08
N GLY A 519 -6.15 20.00 6.09
CA GLY A 519 -6.39 21.40 5.73
C GLY A 519 -6.95 21.61 4.32
N TRP A 520 -6.78 20.64 3.41
CA TRP A 520 -7.40 20.67 2.08
C TRP A 520 -8.85 20.14 2.16
N LEU A 521 -9.75 20.61 1.31
CA LEU A 521 -11.10 20.05 1.14
C LEU A 521 -11.11 18.96 0.07
N ARG A 522 -10.53 19.29 -1.10
CA ARG A 522 -10.54 18.48 -2.32
C ARG A 522 -9.22 18.69 -3.04
N ILE A 523 -8.67 17.62 -3.60
CA ILE A 523 -7.76 17.70 -4.74
C ILE A 523 -8.61 17.32 -5.96
N GLU A 524 -8.45 18.03 -7.07
CA GLU A 524 -8.98 17.63 -8.37
C GLU A 524 -7.81 17.46 -9.33
N GLU A 525 -7.70 16.29 -9.96
CA GLU A 525 -6.66 16.01 -10.95
C GLU A 525 -7.25 16.19 -12.36
N LEU A 526 -6.76 17.18 -13.11
CA LEU A 526 -7.29 17.51 -14.43
C LEU A 526 -6.62 16.69 -15.53
N GLY A 527 -7.45 16.09 -16.39
CA GLY A 527 -6.99 15.39 -17.58
C GLY A 527 -6.49 16.32 -18.70
N VAL A 528 -6.26 15.75 -19.90
CA VAL A 528 -5.70 16.48 -21.06
C VAL A 528 -6.53 17.67 -21.58
N SER A 529 -7.75 17.86 -21.06
CA SER A 529 -8.56 19.07 -21.27
C SER A 529 -8.04 20.30 -20.52
N GLY A 530 -7.36 20.10 -19.38
CA GLY A 530 -7.08 21.17 -18.42
C GLY A 530 -8.35 21.81 -17.82
N GLU A 531 -9.51 21.15 -17.90
CA GLU A 531 -10.81 21.74 -17.55
C GLU A 531 -11.63 20.80 -16.64
N ALA A 532 -12.27 21.37 -15.61
CA ALA A 532 -13.24 20.67 -14.75
C ALA A 532 -14.39 21.59 -14.30
N THR A 533 -15.46 21.00 -13.76
CA THR A 533 -16.67 21.71 -13.29
C THR A 533 -17.15 21.08 -12.00
N LEU A 534 -16.85 21.73 -10.87
CA LEU A 534 -17.01 21.18 -9.53
C LEU A 534 -18.27 21.73 -8.87
N LYS A 535 -19.14 20.86 -8.33
CA LYS A 535 -20.21 21.31 -7.44
C LYS A 535 -19.63 21.57 -6.06
N MET A 536 -19.83 22.78 -5.55
CA MET A 536 -19.23 23.27 -4.32
C MET A 536 -20.30 23.84 -3.40
N ALA A 537 -20.17 23.62 -2.08
CA ALA A 537 -21.06 24.27 -1.13
C ALA A 537 -20.84 25.80 -1.15
N PRO A 538 -21.86 26.61 -0.86
CA PRO A 538 -21.69 28.06 -0.72
C PRO A 538 -20.66 28.39 0.38
N GLY A 539 -19.69 29.25 0.06
CA GLY A 539 -18.58 29.57 0.95
C GLY A 539 -17.37 30.19 0.26
N ASP A 540 -16.36 30.54 1.05
CA ASP A 540 -15.06 31.03 0.57
C ASP A 540 -14.02 29.90 0.59
N TYR A 541 -13.27 29.78 -0.50
CA TYR A 541 -12.24 28.77 -0.71
C TYR A 541 -10.89 29.42 -1.04
N ARG A 542 -9.80 28.73 -0.74
CA ARG A 542 -8.52 28.94 -1.43
C ARG A 542 -8.39 27.91 -2.53
N VAL A 543 -7.93 28.33 -3.70
CA VAL A 543 -7.66 27.45 -4.84
C VAL A 543 -6.22 27.69 -5.30
N SER A 544 -5.49 26.61 -5.54
CA SER A 544 -4.15 26.65 -6.13
C SER A 544 -3.99 25.54 -7.16
N VAL A 545 -3.16 25.78 -8.18
CA VAL A 545 -2.96 24.86 -9.30
C VAL A 545 -1.48 24.64 -9.54
N ASN A 546 -1.08 23.40 -9.82
CA ASN A 546 0.30 23.01 -10.13
C ASN A 546 0.35 21.84 -11.12
N ARG A 547 1.54 21.58 -11.69
CA ARG A 547 1.83 20.38 -12.50
C ARG A 547 3.15 19.74 -12.03
N GLY A 548 3.25 19.50 -10.72
CA GLY A 548 4.45 18.96 -10.09
C GLY A 548 5.72 19.83 -10.26
N MET A 549 6.89 19.18 -10.18
CA MET A 549 8.17 19.85 -9.91
C MET A 549 8.83 20.61 -11.07
N THR A 550 8.46 20.35 -12.33
CA THR A 550 9.03 21.08 -13.49
C THR A 550 8.26 22.36 -13.84
N TRP A 551 7.12 22.62 -13.16
CA TRP A 551 6.17 23.68 -13.51
C TRP A 551 6.04 24.78 -12.44
N SER A 552 5.64 25.97 -12.89
CA SER A 552 5.21 27.05 -11.99
C SER A 552 3.85 26.76 -11.33
N VAL A 553 3.55 27.46 -10.24
CA VAL A 553 2.25 27.37 -9.54
C VAL A 553 1.35 28.58 -9.81
N TRP A 554 0.04 28.37 -9.71
CA TRP A 554 -0.96 29.44 -9.71
C TRP A 554 -1.71 29.50 -8.36
N PRO A 555 -1.94 30.69 -7.78
CA PRO A 555 -1.24 31.94 -8.09
C PRO A 555 0.28 31.80 -7.85
N PRO A 556 1.14 32.67 -8.43
CA PRO A 556 2.60 32.56 -8.24
C PRO A 556 3.10 32.69 -6.79
N ASP A 557 2.25 33.16 -5.88
CA ASP A 557 2.53 33.22 -4.44
C ASP A 557 1.82 32.12 -3.63
N ALA A 558 1.32 31.06 -4.26
CA ALA A 558 0.53 30.00 -3.62
C ALA A 558 1.23 29.36 -2.40
N THR A 559 2.56 29.25 -2.40
CA THR A 559 3.32 28.73 -1.24
C THR A 559 3.44 29.71 -0.07
N LEU A 560 2.99 30.96 -0.24
CA LEU A 560 2.90 31.99 0.79
C LEU A 560 1.44 32.30 1.19
N THR A 561 0.51 32.16 0.26
CA THR A 561 -0.91 32.49 0.45
C THR A 561 -1.79 31.27 0.73
N GLY A 562 -1.35 30.06 0.34
CA GLY A 562 -2.16 28.85 0.32
C GLY A 562 -3.18 28.79 -0.83
N GLY A 563 -3.03 29.64 -1.86
CA GLY A 563 -3.94 29.74 -3.01
C GLY A 563 -4.82 31.01 -3.02
N GLU A 564 -5.35 31.35 -4.19
CA GLU A 564 -6.19 32.53 -4.42
C GLU A 564 -7.59 32.34 -3.82
N VAL A 565 -8.21 33.41 -3.33
CA VAL A 565 -9.50 33.32 -2.63
C VAL A 565 -10.68 33.41 -3.60
N VAL A 566 -11.46 32.33 -3.69
CA VAL A 566 -12.63 32.18 -4.57
C VAL A 566 -13.89 32.03 -3.72
N SER A 567 -14.86 32.95 -3.89
CA SER A 567 -16.17 32.89 -3.24
C SER A 567 -17.19 32.19 -4.16
N VAL A 568 -17.94 31.23 -3.61
CA VAL A 568 -18.99 30.47 -4.31
C VAL A 568 -20.36 30.76 -3.67
N SER A 569 -21.37 31.09 -4.48
CA SER A 569 -22.76 31.25 -4.06
C SER A 569 -23.63 30.06 -4.48
N ALA A 570 -24.71 29.79 -3.74
CA ALA A 570 -25.76 28.85 -4.17
C ALA A 570 -26.38 29.28 -5.51
N GLY A 571 -26.46 28.36 -6.47
CA GLY A 571 -27.06 28.60 -7.80
C GLY A 571 -26.26 29.51 -8.73
N GLU A 572 -25.03 29.91 -8.37
CA GLU A 572 -24.13 30.69 -9.23
C GLU A 572 -22.89 29.88 -9.64
N GLU A 573 -22.37 30.17 -10.84
CA GLU A 573 -21.11 29.63 -11.36
C GLU A 573 -20.00 30.68 -11.22
N VAL A 574 -18.83 30.26 -10.73
CA VAL A 574 -17.60 31.05 -10.72
C VAL A 574 -16.53 30.36 -11.57
N MET A 575 -15.81 31.14 -12.37
CA MET A 575 -14.73 30.66 -13.23
C MET A 575 -13.37 30.93 -12.59
N VAL A 576 -12.50 29.91 -12.60
CA VAL A 576 -11.09 29.98 -12.18
C VAL A 576 -10.22 29.77 -13.41
N GLU A 577 -9.68 30.88 -13.95
CA GLU A 577 -8.72 30.86 -15.05
C GLU A 577 -7.29 30.84 -14.48
N ALA A 578 -6.63 29.69 -14.53
CA ALA A 578 -5.28 29.49 -14.04
C ALA A 578 -4.26 29.39 -15.19
N GLU A 579 -3.17 30.14 -15.08
CA GLU A 579 -2.04 30.10 -16.01
C GLU A 579 -0.80 29.57 -15.29
N ILE A 580 -0.24 28.46 -15.78
CA ILE A 580 1.03 27.88 -15.34
C ILE A 580 1.96 27.71 -16.55
N ALA A 581 3.22 27.37 -16.33
CA ALA A 581 4.16 27.07 -17.40
C ALA A 581 5.21 26.07 -16.94
N GLU A 582 5.72 25.27 -17.87
CA GLU A 582 6.97 24.55 -17.67
C GLU A 582 8.10 25.56 -17.56
N VAL A 583 8.93 25.43 -16.52
CA VAL A 583 10.04 26.35 -16.25
C VAL A 583 11.37 25.64 -16.07
N ILE A 584 11.40 24.32 -15.93
CA ILE A 584 12.64 23.53 -15.86
C ILE A 584 12.97 22.99 -17.26
N ASP A 585 14.21 23.15 -17.69
CA ASP A 585 14.72 22.59 -18.94
C ASP A 585 15.27 21.18 -18.68
N THR A 586 14.43 20.18 -18.96
CA THR A 586 14.70 18.75 -18.82
C THR A 586 15.27 18.12 -20.10
N THR A 587 15.56 18.87 -21.17
CA THR A 587 16.03 18.33 -22.47
C THR A 587 17.15 17.31 -22.29
N GLY A 588 17.01 16.10 -22.84
CA GLY A 588 17.91 14.98 -22.60
C GLY A 588 17.70 14.24 -21.27
N ALA A 589 16.53 14.33 -20.65
CA ALA A 589 16.16 13.55 -19.46
C ALA A 589 14.67 13.16 -19.47
N LEU A 590 14.37 11.94 -19.02
CA LEU A 590 13.00 11.48 -18.77
C LEU A 590 12.69 11.51 -17.28
N SER A 591 11.55 12.08 -16.91
CA SER A 591 11.00 12.05 -15.55
C SER A 591 10.26 10.74 -15.31
N ALA A 592 10.83 9.82 -14.54
CA ALA A 592 10.30 8.47 -14.33
C ALA A 592 10.11 8.13 -12.85
N ASP A 593 9.18 7.23 -12.57
CA ASP A 593 8.98 6.62 -11.25
C ASP A 593 8.90 5.10 -11.42
N PHE A 594 9.67 4.39 -10.61
CA PHE A 594 9.95 2.96 -10.77
C PHE A 594 9.21 2.06 -9.76
N HIS A 595 8.39 2.65 -8.89
CA HIS A 595 7.64 1.91 -7.87
C HIS A 595 6.25 2.56 -7.67
N ILE A 596 5.21 1.91 -8.20
CA ILE A 596 3.84 2.42 -8.26
C ILE A 596 2.84 1.25 -8.12
N HIS A 597 1.95 1.35 -7.12
CA HIS A 597 0.90 0.37 -6.84
C HIS A 597 -0.50 0.86 -7.23
N ALA A 598 -1.36 -0.09 -7.61
CA ALA A 598 -2.74 0.12 -8.00
C ALA A 598 -3.60 -1.11 -7.60
N MET A 599 -4.85 -1.16 -8.08
CA MET A 599 -5.85 -2.20 -7.79
C MET A 599 -5.45 -3.67 -8.03
N TYR A 600 -4.28 -3.97 -8.61
CA TYR A 600 -3.78 -5.34 -8.71
C TYR A 600 -2.86 -5.73 -7.54
N SER A 601 -2.30 -4.77 -6.81
CA SER A 601 -1.63 -5.01 -5.53
C SER A 601 -2.67 -5.26 -4.42
N PRO A 602 -2.46 -6.21 -3.49
CA PRO A 602 -3.40 -6.50 -2.40
C PRO A 602 -3.62 -5.35 -1.41
N ASP A 603 -2.78 -4.31 -1.50
CA ASP A 603 -2.70 -3.17 -0.60
C ASP A 603 -2.81 -1.81 -1.33
N SER A 604 -3.41 -1.77 -2.51
CA SER A 604 -3.95 -0.54 -3.10
C SER A 604 -5.35 -0.77 -3.69
N ASN A 605 -6.21 0.24 -3.58
CA ASN A 605 -7.55 0.29 -4.16
C ASN A 605 -7.69 1.44 -5.19
N VAL A 606 -6.57 1.93 -5.73
CA VAL A 606 -6.55 2.97 -6.77
C VAL A 606 -6.68 2.33 -8.14
N SER A 607 -7.63 2.79 -8.97
CA SER A 607 -7.73 2.31 -10.36
C SER A 607 -6.56 2.80 -11.22
N GLU A 608 -6.17 2.01 -12.22
CA GLU A 608 -5.16 2.40 -13.23
C GLU A 608 -5.48 3.76 -13.86
N GLU A 609 -6.77 4.06 -14.06
CA GLU A 609 -7.32 5.34 -14.49
C GLU A 609 -6.89 6.49 -13.59
N GLN A 610 -7.24 6.43 -12.31
CA GLN A 610 -6.87 7.46 -11.35
C GLN A 610 -5.35 7.56 -11.24
N ARG A 611 -4.67 6.41 -11.21
CA ARG A 611 -3.21 6.36 -11.09
C ARG A 611 -2.50 7.07 -12.24
N VAL A 612 -2.94 6.87 -13.48
CA VAL A 612 -2.42 7.61 -14.64
C VAL A 612 -2.76 9.10 -14.53
N LEU A 613 -3.96 9.45 -14.05
CA LEU A 613 -4.39 10.83 -13.88
C LEU A 613 -3.55 11.58 -12.83
N ASP A 614 -3.28 10.97 -11.66
CA ASP A 614 -2.46 11.52 -10.57
C ASP A 614 -1.02 11.84 -11.01
N PHE A 615 -0.44 10.94 -11.82
CA PHE A 615 0.93 11.02 -12.29
C PHE A 615 1.07 11.92 -13.52
N MET A 616 0.08 11.91 -14.41
CA MET A 616 -0.01 12.87 -15.51
C MET A 616 -0.17 14.29 -14.96
N SER A 617 -1.05 14.53 -13.98
CA SER A 617 -1.22 15.85 -13.36
C SER A 617 0.01 16.27 -12.54
N GLY A 618 0.70 15.30 -11.91
CA GLY A 618 2.01 15.46 -11.30
C GLY A 618 3.15 15.72 -12.29
N GLY A 619 2.91 15.62 -13.60
CA GLY A 619 3.90 15.89 -14.65
C GLY A 619 5.04 14.88 -14.69
N LEU A 620 4.73 13.58 -14.65
CA LEU A 620 5.69 12.50 -14.91
C LEU A 620 5.66 12.08 -16.39
N ASP A 621 6.80 11.68 -16.97
CA ASP A 621 6.89 11.16 -18.34
C ASP A 621 6.65 9.64 -18.42
N VAL A 622 7.19 8.87 -17.46
CA VAL A 622 7.23 7.39 -17.54
C VAL A 622 6.89 6.73 -16.19
N MET A 623 5.79 5.99 -16.17
CA MET A 623 5.37 5.15 -15.04
C MET A 623 5.85 3.72 -15.23
N VAL A 624 6.45 3.11 -14.21
CA VAL A 624 6.59 1.65 -14.14
C VAL A 624 5.45 1.09 -13.28
N SER A 625 4.78 0.02 -13.73
CA SER A 625 3.88 -0.75 -12.87
C SER A 625 4.66 -1.72 -11.99
N SER A 626 4.32 -1.82 -10.70
CA SER A 626 5.03 -2.69 -9.77
C SER A 626 4.12 -3.37 -8.73
N ASP A 627 2.87 -3.68 -9.08
CA ASP A 627 1.93 -4.32 -8.15
C ASP A 627 2.51 -5.62 -7.51
N HIS A 628 2.31 -5.81 -6.20
CA HIS A 628 2.88 -6.93 -5.44
C HIS A 628 2.53 -8.31 -6.04
N ASP A 629 3.51 -9.05 -6.54
CA ASP A 629 3.36 -10.34 -7.22
C ASP A 629 2.29 -10.29 -8.35
N ALA A 630 2.21 -9.19 -9.11
CA ALA A 630 1.31 -9.06 -10.27
C ALA A 630 1.95 -8.26 -11.42
N ILE A 631 1.78 -8.76 -12.65
CA ILE A 631 2.23 -8.06 -13.86
C ILE A 631 1.04 -7.26 -14.45
N SER A 632 1.01 -5.96 -14.21
CA SER A 632 -0.05 -5.02 -14.63
C SER A 632 0.44 -4.00 -15.68
N ASP A 633 -0.46 -3.25 -16.32
CA ASP A 633 -0.09 -2.30 -17.39
C ASP A 633 -1.04 -1.09 -17.49
N PHE A 634 -0.57 0.06 -17.00
CA PHE A 634 -1.27 1.35 -17.12
C PHE A 634 -1.56 1.79 -18.57
N GLY A 635 -0.96 1.15 -19.58
CA GLY A 635 -1.10 1.52 -21.00
C GLY A 635 -2.55 1.55 -21.50
N ALA A 636 -3.44 0.72 -20.93
CA ALA A 636 -4.88 0.81 -21.20
C ALA A 636 -5.46 2.15 -20.71
N ALA A 637 -5.23 2.51 -19.45
CA ALA A 637 -5.70 3.77 -18.87
C ALA A 637 -5.12 5.02 -19.58
N ILE A 638 -3.83 4.99 -19.94
CA ILE A 638 -3.21 6.07 -20.74
C ILE A 638 -3.95 6.26 -22.08
N VAL A 639 -4.44 5.19 -22.70
CA VAL A 639 -5.22 5.30 -23.95
C VAL A 639 -6.61 5.89 -23.72
N ARG A 640 -7.32 5.45 -22.68
CA ARG A 640 -8.70 5.88 -22.38
C ARG A 640 -8.77 7.36 -21.96
N LEU A 641 -7.79 7.83 -21.18
CA LEU A 641 -7.62 9.23 -20.80
C LEU A 641 -7.07 10.15 -21.92
N GLY A 642 -6.69 9.58 -23.08
CA GLY A 642 -6.05 10.34 -24.17
C GLY A 642 -4.67 10.88 -23.82
N ALA A 643 -4.00 10.25 -22.85
CA ALA A 643 -2.79 10.75 -22.18
C ALA A 643 -1.48 10.38 -22.91
N GLN A 644 -1.51 9.74 -24.09
CA GLN A 644 -0.33 9.26 -24.84
C GLN A 644 0.61 10.38 -25.34
N ALA A 645 0.29 11.65 -25.09
CA ALA A 645 1.13 12.81 -25.37
C ALA A 645 1.75 13.43 -24.11
N GLN A 646 1.43 12.90 -22.93
CA GLN A 646 1.80 13.44 -21.62
C GLN A 646 2.55 12.43 -20.76
N ILE A 647 2.25 11.14 -20.88
CA ILE A 647 2.80 10.07 -20.03
C ILE A 647 2.80 8.72 -20.77
N ALA A 648 3.71 7.82 -20.39
CA ALA A 648 3.87 6.47 -20.94
C ALA A 648 4.03 5.42 -19.81
N SER A 649 3.75 4.15 -20.11
CA SER A 649 3.93 3.02 -19.19
C SER A 649 5.11 2.12 -19.58
N VAL A 650 5.72 1.49 -18.57
CA VAL A 650 6.58 0.33 -18.70
C VAL A 650 6.03 -0.76 -17.78
N VAL A 651 5.76 -1.93 -18.34
CA VAL A 651 5.20 -3.08 -17.62
C VAL A 651 6.24 -3.65 -16.65
N GLY A 652 5.90 -3.79 -15.37
CA GLY A 652 6.74 -4.44 -14.37
C GLY A 652 5.93 -5.26 -13.35
N SER A 653 6.58 -5.60 -12.24
CA SER A 653 6.00 -6.22 -11.05
C SER A 653 6.98 -6.03 -9.89
N GLU A 654 6.47 -5.94 -8.66
CA GLU A 654 7.28 -6.16 -7.47
C GLU A 654 7.23 -7.63 -7.08
N ILE A 655 8.40 -8.23 -6.82
CA ILE A 655 8.56 -9.61 -6.38
C ILE A 655 8.57 -9.58 -4.85
N THR A 656 7.43 -9.92 -4.23
CA THR A 656 7.07 -9.47 -2.88
C THR A 656 7.41 -10.53 -1.83
N THR A 657 8.70 -10.69 -1.52
CA THR A 657 9.16 -11.79 -0.65
C THR A 657 9.36 -11.36 0.80
N SER A 658 8.73 -12.06 1.75
CA SER A 658 8.92 -11.83 3.20
C SER A 658 10.25 -12.39 3.75
N ASN A 659 11.22 -12.72 2.88
CA ASN A 659 12.45 -13.42 3.28
C ASN A 659 13.73 -12.94 2.57
N LEU A 660 13.69 -12.66 1.27
CA LEU A 660 14.73 -11.88 0.58
C LEU A 660 14.50 -10.38 0.74
N GLY A 661 13.26 -9.98 1.03
CA GLY A 661 12.77 -8.63 0.80
C GLY A 661 12.21 -8.44 -0.61
N HIS A 662 11.93 -7.19 -0.94
CA HIS A 662 11.23 -6.78 -2.15
C HIS A 662 12.16 -6.36 -3.30
N ILE A 663 11.76 -6.69 -4.53
CA ILE A 663 12.57 -6.52 -5.74
C ILE A 663 11.68 -6.10 -6.92
N ASN A 664 11.86 -4.92 -7.49
CA ASN A 664 11.17 -4.53 -8.74
C ASN A 664 11.88 -5.08 -9.97
N ALA A 665 11.10 -5.56 -10.94
CA ALA A 665 11.58 -6.04 -12.22
C ALA A 665 10.80 -5.40 -13.37
N PHE A 666 11.50 -4.80 -14.33
CA PHE A 666 10.90 -4.15 -15.51
C PHE A 666 11.93 -3.97 -16.65
N PRO A 667 11.55 -3.99 -17.94
CA PRO A 667 10.25 -4.38 -18.49
C PRO A 667 10.00 -5.89 -18.36
N LEU A 668 8.79 -6.25 -17.95
CA LEU A 668 8.26 -7.60 -17.98
C LEU A 668 7.25 -7.78 -19.12
N ARG A 669 6.79 -9.01 -19.31
CA ARG A 669 5.74 -9.37 -20.25
C ARG A 669 4.59 -10.03 -19.50
N ARG A 670 3.46 -9.34 -19.45
CA ARG A 670 2.18 -9.87 -18.95
C ARG A 670 1.68 -11.03 -19.82
N ASP A 671 1.24 -12.12 -19.20
CA ASP A 671 0.39 -13.11 -19.84
C ASP A 671 -1.08 -12.85 -19.48
N ALA A 672 -1.94 -12.73 -20.49
CA ALA A 672 -3.38 -12.53 -20.30
C ALA A 672 -4.15 -13.85 -20.09
N GLY A 673 -3.49 -15.00 -20.19
CA GLY A 673 -4.05 -16.32 -19.93
C GLY A 673 -3.80 -16.87 -18.51
N ALA A 674 -2.98 -16.19 -17.70
CA ALA A 674 -2.62 -16.59 -16.34
C ALA A 674 -3.20 -15.61 -15.30
N ARG A 675 -3.46 -16.09 -14.08
CA ARG A 675 -3.83 -15.23 -12.94
C ARG A 675 -2.75 -14.18 -12.69
N ARG A 676 -3.18 -12.97 -12.29
CA ARG A 676 -2.33 -11.81 -11.95
C ARG A 676 -1.26 -11.44 -13.00
N GLY A 677 -1.43 -11.85 -14.26
CA GLY A 677 -0.48 -11.55 -15.34
C GLY A 677 0.71 -12.52 -15.47
N GLY A 678 0.80 -13.57 -14.63
CA GLY A 678 1.89 -14.54 -14.63
C GLY A 678 3.15 -14.11 -13.86
N PRO A 679 3.06 -13.81 -12.55
CA PRO A 679 4.21 -13.43 -11.71
C PRO A 679 5.21 -14.59 -11.48
N LEU A 680 6.43 -14.26 -11.03
CA LEU A 680 7.46 -15.24 -10.67
C LEU A 680 7.14 -15.93 -9.33
N ASP A 681 6.92 -17.26 -9.33
CA ASP A 681 6.81 -18.05 -8.08
C ASP A 681 8.17 -18.16 -7.36
N TRP A 682 8.54 -17.10 -6.64
CA TRP A 682 9.73 -17.03 -5.78
C TRP A 682 9.68 -18.01 -4.60
N SER A 683 8.51 -18.60 -4.31
CA SER A 683 8.30 -19.59 -3.25
C SER A 683 8.31 -21.05 -3.74
N ASN A 684 8.56 -21.29 -5.04
CA ASN A 684 9.09 -22.56 -5.56
C ASN A 684 8.23 -23.80 -5.22
N ASP A 685 6.95 -23.79 -5.60
CA ASP A 685 5.88 -24.77 -5.23
C ASP A 685 5.68 -24.98 -3.71
N GLY A 686 6.01 -23.99 -2.88
CA GLY A 686 5.92 -24.07 -1.43
C GLY A 686 7.01 -24.95 -0.81
N GLY A 687 8.17 -25.01 -1.47
CA GLY A 687 9.37 -25.70 -1.02
C GLY A 687 10.28 -24.77 -0.21
N LEU A 688 11.58 -24.80 -0.52
CA LEU A 688 12.51 -23.76 -0.08
C LEU A 688 12.44 -22.60 -1.07
N HIS A 689 12.30 -21.38 -0.56
CA HIS A 689 12.23 -20.16 -1.34
C HIS A 689 13.52 -19.95 -2.14
N LEU A 690 13.42 -19.27 -3.28
CA LEU A 690 14.57 -18.89 -4.09
C LEU A 690 15.54 -17.99 -3.29
N THR A 691 16.84 -18.13 -3.58
CA THR A 691 17.86 -17.15 -3.15
C THR A 691 17.81 -15.87 -4.00
N LEU A 692 18.51 -14.80 -3.58
CA LEU A 692 18.52 -13.54 -4.34
C LEU A 692 19.09 -13.72 -5.75
N GLN A 693 20.16 -14.53 -5.89
CA GLN A 693 20.70 -14.88 -7.21
C GLN A 693 19.70 -15.68 -8.04
N GLU A 694 18.95 -16.61 -7.45
CA GLU A 694 17.93 -17.36 -8.20
C GLU A 694 16.77 -16.45 -8.65
N VAL A 695 16.35 -15.46 -7.86
CA VAL A 695 15.36 -14.46 -8.31
C VAL A 695 15.93 -13.60 -9.45
N VAL A 696 17.20 -13.18 -9.37
CA VAL A 696 17.89 -12.50 -10.48
C VAL A 696 17.90 -13.38 -11.74
N ASP A 697 18.49 -14.59 -11.66
CA ASP A 697 18.61 -15.55 -12.75
C ASP A 697 17.26 -15.80 -13.45
N ARG A 698 16.19 -16.01 -12.65
CA ARG A 698 14.82 -16.22 -13.16
C ARG A 698 14.22 -14.99 -13.81
N THR A 699 14.45 -13.81 -13.26
CA THR A 699 13.98 -12.56 -13.86
C THR A 699 14.63 -12.33 -15.23
N ARG A 700 15.92 -12.69 -15.38
CA ARG A 700 16.64 -12.67 -16.67
C ARG A 700 16.17 -13.76 -17.66
N GLU A 701 15.27 -14.68 -17.29
CA GLU A 701 14.61 -15.60 -18.25
C GLU A 701 13.52 -14.88 -19.09
N HIS A 702 13.11 -13.66 -18.72
CA HIS A 702 12.13 -12.87 -19.47
C HIS A 702 12.69 -12.29 -20.78
N PRO A 703 11.87 -12.10 -21.83
CA PRO A 703 12.36 -11.56 -23.11
C PRO A 703 12.72 -10.07 -23.03
N GLY A 704 13.99 -9.75 -23.29
CA GLY A 704 14.52 -8.39 -23.28
C GLY A 704 15.70 -8.26 -22.32
N GLU A 705 16.17 -7.03 -22.12
CA GLU A 705 16.97 -6.67 -20.95
C GLU A 705 16.04 -6.10 -19.88
N GLN A 706 16.22 -6.52 -18.63
CA GLN A 706 15.51 -5.97 -17.46
C GLN A 706 16.43 -5.04 -16.67
N VAL A 707 15.81 -4.10 -15.95
CA VAL A 707 16.30 -3.54 -14.69
C VAL A 707 15.74 -4.41 -13.57
N ILE A 708 16.62 -4.82 -12.66
CA ILE A 708 16.29 -5.50 -11.39
C ILE A 708 16.71 -4.56 -10.26
N GLN A 709 15.75 -4.04 -9.52
CA GLN A 709 15.93 -3.05 -8.47
C GLN A 709 15.67 -3.67 -7.10
N LEU A 710 16.56 -3.45 -6.12
CA LEU A 710 16.26 -3.72 -4.71
C LEU A 710 15.44 -2.56 -4.13
N ASN A 711 14.25 -2.86 -3.61
CA ASN A 711 13.36 -1.85 -3.06
C ASN A 711 13.60 -1.65 -1.56
N HIS A 712 13.32 -0.44 -1.06
CA HIS A 712 13.33 0.00 0.34
C HIS A 712 14.21 -0.89 1.27
N PRO A 713 15.55 -0.87 1.14
CA PRO A 713 16.43 -2.02 1.43
C PRO A 713 16.60 -2.41 2.92
N ARG A 714 15.83 -1.80 3.82
CA ARG A 714 15.87 -1.92 5.28
C ARG A 714 14.92 -3.02 5.81
N LYS A 715 15.22 -3.56 7.00
CA LYS A 715 14.24 -4.38 7.77
C LYS A 715 12.95 -3.57 8.02
N PRO A 716 11.73 -4.13 7.90
CA PRO A 716 11.44 -5.57 7.83
C PRO A 716 11.25 -6.17 6.43
N MET A 717 11.39 -5.40 5.33
CA MET A 717 10.96 -5.83 3.98
C MET A 717 12.00 -5.64 2.87
N GLY A 718 13.21 -5.17 3.19
CA GLY A 718 14.31 -4.96 2.25
C GLY A 718 15.53 -5.86 2.47
N ALA A 719 16.24 -6.15 1.37
CA ALA A 719 17.22 -7.23 1.30
C ALA A 719 18.50 -7.04 2.13
N ILE A 720 19.04 -5.82 2.20
CA ILE A 720 20.26 -5.55 2.98
C ILE A 720 20.00 -5.83 4.46
N GLY A 721 18.84 -5.39 4.94
CA GLY A 721 18.33 -5.75 6.25
C GLY A 721 18.15 -7.27 6.41
N LEU A 722 17.23 -7.86 5.64
CA LEU A 722 16.77 -9.24 5.87
C LEU A 722 17.88 -10.30 5.70
N LEU A 723 18.81 -10.11 4.77
CA LEU A 723 19.93 -11.06 4.57
C LEU A 723 21.09 -10.80 5.55
N GLU A 724 20.97 -9.79 6.41
CA GLU A 724 22.02 -9.25 7.28
C GLU A 724 23.31 -9.03 6.46
N ALA A 725 23.16 -8.27 5.38
CA ALA A 725 24.20 -8.10 4.38
C ALA A 725 25.28 -7.12 4.85
N ASP A 726 26.54 -7.55 4.75
CA ASP A 726 27.70 -6.69 4.86
C ASP A 726 28.06 -6.19 3.45
N VAL A 727 27.51 -5.03 3.10
CA VAL A 727 27.65 -4.43 1.78
C VAL A 727 29.06 -3.88 1.48
N ILE A 728 29.99 -3.89 2.44
CA ILE A 728 31.41 -3.58 2.20
C ILE A 728 32.18 -4.84 1.77
N THR A 729 31.80 -6.01 2.27
CA THR A 729 32.46 -7.28 1.90
C THR A 729 31.77 -8.01 0.75
N GLY A 730 30.44 -7.88 0.64
CA GLY A 730 29.59 -8.64 -0.28
C GLY A 730 29.21 -10.01 0.30
N GLN A 731 28.90 -10.06 1.60
CA GLN A 731 28.64 -11.28 2.37
C GLN A 731 27.30 -11.18 3.12
N SER A 732 26.63 -12.30 3.37
CA SER A 732 25.38 -12.35 4.16
C SER A 732 25.56 -13.15 5.45
N PHE A 733 24.78 -12.83 6.49
CA PHE A 733 24.89 -13.48 7.80
C PHE A 733 23.56 -14.00 8.37
N ALA A 734 22.43 -13.70 7.73
CA ALA A 734 21.12 -14.25 8.12
C ALA A 734 21.08 -15.78 7.97
N ASP A 735 20.43 -16.46 8.92
CA ASP A 735 20.21 -17.91 8.92
C ASP A 735 19.32 -18.34 7.73
N PRO A 736 19.85 -19.13 6.77
CA PRO A 736 19.08 -19.60 5.62
C PRO A 736 17.80 -20.36 6.01
N ALA A 737 17.84 -21.11 7.10
CA ALA A 737 16.69 -21.90 7.56
C ALA A 737 15.57 -21.00 8.11
N ALA A 738 15.92 -19.91 8.80
CA ALA A 738 14.93 -18.93 9.28
C ALA A 738 14.23 -18.21 8.11
N ARG A 739 14.98 -17.93 7.03
CA ARG A 739 14.48 -17.33 5.78
C ARG A 739 13.82 -18.32 4.80
N ARG A 740 13.62 -19.59 5.21
CA ARG A 740 13.11 -20.71 4.38
C ARG A 740 13.86 -20.95 3.06
N MET A 741 15.13 -20.57 2.99
CA MET A 741 15.97 -20.77 1.81
C MET A 741 16.67 -22.13 1.88
N THR A 742 17.54 -22.39 0.90
CA THR A 742 18.35 -23.59 0.76
C THR A 742 19.08 -24.03 2.04
N ASP A 743 19.55 -25.30 2.08
CA ASP A 743 20.71 -25.70 2.90
C ASP A 743 21.96 -24.94 2.39
N ALA A 744 21.98 -23.62 2.55
CA ALA A 744 22.98 -22.75 1.93
C ALA A 744 24.37 -23.07 2.45
N PHE A 745 25.38 -22.86 1.61
CA PHE A 745 26.77 -23.08 2.00
C PHE A 745 27.22 -21.98 2.98
N VAL A 746 27.02 -22.22 4.27
CA VAL A 746 27.64 -21.43 5.33
C VAL A 746 29.13 -21.76 5.37
N ASP A 747 29.97 -20.82 4.96
CA ASP A 747 31.42 -21.00 5.00
C ASP A 747 31.90 -21.06 6.46
N GLU A 748 32.47 -22.20 6.88
CA GLU A 748 32.83 -22.46 8.28
C GLU A 748 33.84 -21.45 8.87
N VAL A 749 34.58 -20.74 8.01
CA VAL A 749 35.71 -19.86 8.33
C VAL A 749 35.28 -18.40 8.45
N SER A 750 34.59 -17.87 7.42
CA SER A 750 34.10 -16.49 7.37
C SER A 750 32.74 -16.30 8.07
N GLY A 751 31.90 -17.34 8.10
CA GLY A 751 30.52 -17.29 8.58
C GLY A 751 29.51 -16.79 7.55
N ASP A 752 29.96 -16.53 6.31
CA ASP A 752 29.14 -16.06 5.19
C ASP A 752 28.12 -17.13 4.77
N THR A 753 26.87 -16.73 4.57
CA THR A 753 25.76 -17.63 4.22
C THR A 753 25.44 -17.68 2.72
N GLY A 754 26.07 -16.82 1.90
CA GLY A 754 25.97 -16.87 0.43
C GLY A 754 24.57 -16.55 -0.13
N LEU A 755 23.73 -15.85 0.62
CA LEU A 755 22.38 -15.43 0.22
C LEU A 755 22.39 -14.08 -0.52
N TRP A 756 23.41 -13.25 -0.29
CA TRP A 756 23.62 -11.97 -0.98
C TRP A 756 24.27 -12.17 -2.37
N THR A 757 23.95 -11.29 -3.31
CA THR A 757 24.64 -11.18 -4.61
C THR A 757 24.76 -9.72 -5.06
N ASP A 758 25.70 -9.46 -5.96
CA ASP A 758 25.97 -8.15 -6.58
C ASP A 758 25.49 -8.10 -8.05
N ASP A 759 24.51 -8.94 -8.44
CA ASP A 759 24.05 -9.13 -9.84
C ASP A 759 22.73 -8.38 -10.17
N PHE A 760 22.34 -7.45 -9.30
CA PHE A 760 21.19 -6.56 -9.49
C PHE A 760 21.60 -5.19 -10.06
N ASP A 761 20.70 -4.54 -10.80
CA ASP A 761 21.03 -3.34 -11.58
C ASP A 761 20.86 -2.03 -10.78
N ALA A 762 19.88 -1.98 -9.86
CA ALA A 762 19.47 -0.74 -9.19
C ALA A 762 19.11 -0.94 -7.70
N ILE A 763 19.06 0.15 -6.94
CA ILE A 763 18.64 0.16 -5.54
C ILE A 763 17.94 1.47 -5.18
N GLU A 764 16.81 1.38 -4.47
CA GLU A 764 16.14 2.55 -3.93
C GLU A 764 17.00 3.19 -2.83
N VAL A 765 17.39 4.45 -3.06
CA VAL A 765 18.04 5.29 -2.05
C VAL A 765 17.06 6.31 -1.49
N LEU A 766 15.98 6.63 -2.22
CA LEU A 766 14.91 7.53 -1.76
C LEU A 766 13.53 6.98 -2.12
N ASN A 767 12.93 6.25 -1.18
CA ASN A 767 11.54 5.82 -1.21
C ASN A 767 10.75 6.71 -0.21
N GLY A 768 9.62 7.27 -0.64
CA GLY A 768 8.81 8.17 0.19
C GLY A 768 9.56 9.42 0.69
N PHE A 769 9.21 9.93 1.87
CA PHE A 769 9.74 11.20 2.39
C PHE A 769 10.60 11.08 3.66
N SER A 770 11.02 9.87 4.04
CA SER A 770 11.83 9.63 5.24
C SER A 770 13.31 10.00 5.05
N GLU A 771 13.79 11.04 5.75
CA GLU A 771 15.22 11.40 5.74
C GLU A 771 16.10 10.32 6.40
N GLY A 772 15.60 9.58 7.40
CA GLY A 772 16.36 8.53 8.08
C GLY A 772 16.60 7.28 7.21
N ASP A 773 15.59 6.89 6.42
CA ASP A 773 15.70 5.78 5.47
C ASP A 773 16.54 6.17 4.25
N PHE A 774 16.45 7.43 3.81
CA PHE A 774 17.38 7.99 2.82
C PHE A 774 18.83 7.88 3.28
N TRP A 775 19.18 8.35 4.49
CA TRP A 775 20.57 8.29 4.97
C TRP A 775 21.06 6.86 5.19
N SER A 776 20.20 5.96 5.67
CA SER A 776 20.52 4.53 5.80
C SER A 776 20.86 3.90 4.45
N SER A 777 20.00 4.11 3.45
CA SER A 777 20.16 3.54 2.10
C SER A 777 21.34 4.15 1.36
N MET A 778 21.52 5.48 1.46
CA MET A 778 22.65 6.23 0.92
C MET A 778 24.00 5.73 1.46
N ARG A 779 24.09 5.40 2.75
CA ARG A 779 25.31 4.84 3.37
C ARG A 779 25.66 3.46 2.84
N TRP A 780 24.67 2.56 2.75
CA TRP A 780 24.87 1.23 2.19
C TRP A 780 25.26 1.29 0.70
N TRP A 781 24.61 2.16 -0.07
CA TRP A 781 24.92 2.37 -1.48
C TRP A 781 26.33 2.95 -1.70
N LEU A 782 26.71 4.01 -0.98
CA LEU A 782 28.08 4.57 -1.03
C LEU A 782 29.16 3.55 -0.63
N ALA A 783 28.83 2.61 0.27
CA ALA A 783 29.71 1.51 0.64
C ALA A 783 29.91 0.49 -0.50
N MET A 784 28.88 0.23 -1.30
CA MET A 784 28.98 -0.60 -2.52
C MET A 784 29.76 0.12 -3.62
N VAL A 785 29.41 1.38 -3.94
CA VAL A 785 30.11 2.20 -4.96
C VAL A 785 31.60 2.32 -4.62
N GLY A 786 31.93 2.52 -3.34
CA GLY A 786 33.30 2.61 -2.86
C GLY A 786 34.12 1.34 -2.99
N ARG A 787 33.51 0.15 -3.08
CA ARG A 787 34.21 -1.13 -3.36
C ARG A 787 34.14 -1.57 -4.84
N GLY A 788 33.62 -0.72 -5.73
CA GLY A 788 33.52 -1.01 -7.17
C GLY A 788 32.30 -1.83 -7.59
N PHE A 789 31.27 -1.96 -6.75
CA PHE A 789 29.95 -2.43 -7.18
C PHE A 789 28.97 -1.26 -7.12
N SER A 790 28.53 -0.76 -8.26
CA SER A 790 27.72 0.48 -8.34
C SER A 790 26.35 0.21 -8.96
N PRO A 791 25.41 -0.42 -8.24
CA PRO A 791 24.03 -0.47 -8.67
C PRO A 791 23.46 0.96 -8.68
N THR A 792 22.58 1.26 -9.63
CA THR A 792 22.03 2.60 -9.82
C THR A 792 21.13 3.01 -8.67
N ALA A 793 21.46 4.10 -7.98
CA ALA A 793 20.60 4.67 -6.95
C ALA A 793 19.39 5.35 -7.59
N THR A 794 18.19 4.99 -7.13
CA THR A 794 16.91 5.50 -7.63
C THR A 794 16.09 6.18 -6.55
N ALA A 795 15.17 7.03 -6.99
CA ALA A 795 14.15 7.67 -6.18
C ALA A 795 12.75 7.39 -6.75
N VAL A 796 11.82 7.01 -5.88
CA VAL A 796 10.48 6.49 -6.23
C VAL A 796 9.41 6.96 -5.25
N SER A 797 8.13 6.93 -5.66
CA SER A 797 7.03 7.30 -4.76
C SER A 797 6.53 6.16 -3.87
N ASP A 798 6.58 4.91 -4.33
CA ASP A 798 5.98 3.74 -3.64
C ASP A 798 4.52 4.00 -3.23
N THR A 799 3.77 4.59 -4.16
CA THR A 799 2.48 5.17 -3.83
C THR A 799 1.35 4.13 -3.88
N HIS A 800 0.89 3.77 -2.69
CA HIS A 800 -0.27 2.89 -2.47
C HIS A 800 -1.58 3.69 -2.44
N GLY A 801 -1.53 4.92 -1.92
CA GLY A 801 -2.64 5.89 -1.91
C GLY A 801 -2.70 6.76 -3.18
N VAL A 802 -3.69 7.66 -3.29
CA VAL A 802 -3.69 8.80 -4.23
C VAL A 802 -2.97 10.02 -3.64
N TYR A 803 -3.05 10.23 -2.31
CA TYR A 803 -2.49 11.43 -1.66
C TYR A 803 -1.35 11.18 -0.64
N GLY A 804 -0.88 9.94 -0.45
CA GLY A 804 0.12 9.59 0.56
C GLY A 804 1.51 10.09 0.15
N SER A 805 2.22 9.27 -0.62
CA SER A 805 3.18 9.81 -1.59
C SER A 805 2.41 10.49 -2.72
N LEU A 806 2.12 11.78 -2.55
CA LEU A 806 1.45 12.63 -3.56
C LEU A 806 2.11 12.42 -4.93
N ALA A 807 1.35 11.87 -5.87
CA ALA A 807 1.87 11.19 -7.05
C ALA A 807 2.94 11.98 -7.83
N ALA A 808 3.89 11.22 -8.36
CA ALA A 808 5.12 11.69 -8.99
C ALA A 808 6.08 12.45 -8.05
N SER A 809 6.14 12.09 -6.76
CA SER A 809 7.21 12.52 -5.84
C SER A 809 7.40 11.53 -4.68
N PRO A 810 8.63 11.09 -4.34
CA PRO A 810 9.88 11.26 -5.11
C PRO A 810 9.81 10.70 -6.54
N ARG A 811 10.83 11.01 -7.35
CA ARG A 811 10.99 10.48 -8.71
C ARG A 811 12.45 10.47 -9.16
N SER A 812 12.74 9.77 -10.26
CA SER A 812 14.05 9.68 -10.90
C SER A 812 14.07 10.40 -12.25
N PHE A 813 15.09 11.22 -12.51
CA PHE A 813 15.40 11.72 -13.85
C PHE A 813 16.47 10.84 -14.49
N VAL A 814 16.12 10.14 -15.58
CA VAL A 814 17.05 9.31 -16.37
C VAL A 814 17.61 10.13 -17.52
N MET A 815 18.92 10.26 -17.62
CA MET A 815 19.62 11.06 -18.64
C MET A 815 19.74 10.25 -19.95
N VAL A 816 19.05 10.71 -20.99
CA VAL A 816 18.85 10.02 -22.29
C VAL A 816 19.24 10.92 -23.46
N ASP A 817 19.32 10.36 -24.68
CA ASP A 817 19.57 11.18 -25.89
C ASP A 817 18.48 12.25 -26.10
N GLU A 818 18.88 13.45 -26.55
CA GLU A 818 17.98 14.48 -27.07
C GLU A 818 17.07 13.89 -28.17
N GLY A 819 15.75 14.02 -28.02
CA GLY A 819 14.77 13.41 -28.90
C GLY A 819 14.33 11.99 -28.50
N LYS A 820 14.76 11.47 -27.34
CA LYS A 820 14.14 10.31 -26.62
C LYS A 820 13.54 10.73 -25.28
N ASP A 821 13.43 12.03 -25.05
CA ASP A 821 13.28 12.74 -23.78
C ASP A 821 11.84 13.23 -23.52
N ASN A 822 10.85 12.42 -23.90
CA ASN A 822 9.44 12.57 -23.53
C ASN A 822 8.66 11.27 -23.81
N ALA A 823 7.46 11.16 -23.25
CA ALA A 823 6.56 10.01 -23.41
C ALA A 823 6.28 9.57 -24.87
N GLN A 824 6.36 10.48 -25.87
CA GLN A 824 6.10 10.13 -27.27
C GLN A 824 7.32 9.60 -28.04
N THR A 825 8.53 9.87 -27.54
CA THR A 825 9.78 9.55 -28.25
C THR A 825 10.73 8.64 -27.48
N MET A 826 10.42 8.33 -26.22
CA MET A 826 11.15 7.33 -25.43
C MET A 826 11.23 5.97 -26.14
N VAL A 827 12.29 5.23 -25.81
CA VAL A 827 12.52 3.85 -26.27
C VAL A 827 12.87 3.02 -25.05
N ILE A 828 12.08 2.00 -24.74
CA ILE A 828 12.23 1.20 -23.50
C ILE A 828 13.64 0.61 -23.40
N ASP A 829 14.15 -0.01 -24.47
CA ASP A 829 15.51 -0.56 -24.50
C ASP A 829 16.59 0.49 -24.11
N HIS A 830 16.41 1.75 -24.51
CA HIS A 830 17.34 2.83 -24.18
C HIS A 830 17.13 3.41 -22.78
N LEU A 831 15.89 3.41 -22.28
CA LEU A 831 15.60 3.75 -20.88
C LEU A 831 16.27 2.73 -19.95
N VAL A 832 16.16 1.44 -20.26
CA VAL A 832 16.83 0.34 -19.55
C VAL A 832 18.36 0.48 -19.64
N GLU A 833 18.91 0.71 -20.83
CA GLU A 833 20.35 0.98 -21.05
C GLU A 833 20.83 2.11 -20.11
N ARG A 834 20.19 3.28 -20.13
CA ARG A 834 20.62 4.44 -19.32
C ARG A 834 20.36 4.28 -17.81
N ILE A 835 19.39 3.49 -17.38
CA ILE A 835 19.24 3.11 -15.97
C ILE A 835 20.40 2.18 -15.56
N LYS A 836 20.74 1.17 -16.35
CA LYS A 836 21.84 0.22 -16.06
C LYS A 836 23.22 0.84 -16.16
N ASP A 837 23.39 1.89 -16.96
CA ASP A 837 24.60 2.72 -17.04
C ASP A 837 24.82 3.59 -15.78
N GLY A 838 23.83 3.74 -14.89
CA GLY A 838 23.92 4.66 -13.75
C GLY A 838 23.58 6.12 -14.06
N ALA A 839 22.97 6.41 -15.22
CA ALA A 839 22.73 7.77 -15.70
C ALA A 839 21.48 8.44 -15.07
N VAL A 840 21.36 8.39 -13.75
CA VAL A 840 20.12 8.76 -13.01
C VAL A 840 20.38 9.80 -11.91
N VAL A 841 19.43 10.73 -11.74
CA VAL A 841 19.34 11.72 -10.65
C VAL A 841 18.01 11.57 -9.93
N GLY A 842 18.01 11.17 -8.66
CA GLY A 842 16.79 11.04 -7.83
C GLY A 842 16.41 12.37 -7.15
N THR A 843 15.11 12.67 -6.98
CA THR A 843 14.65 13.98 -6.47
C THR A 843 13.24 14.02 -5.87
N THR A 844 13.01 14.98 -4.96
CA THR A 844 11.68 15.44 -4.48
C THR A 844 11.25 16.79 -5.08
N GLY A 845 12.08 17.42 -5.92
CA GLY A 845 11.78 18.73 -6.49
C GLY A 845 12.89 19.34 -7.36
N PRO A 846 14.13 19.53 -6.84
CA PRO A 846 15.21 20.14 -7.61
C PRO A 846 15.60 19.31 -8.83
N PHE A 847 15.84 19.96 -9.97
CA PHE A 847 16.47 19.33 -11.13
C PHE A 847 17.93 19.77 -11.22
N MET A 848 18.84 18.83 -11.48
CA MET A 848 20.24 19.15 -11.69
C MET A 848 20.86 18.27 -12.77
N LYS A 849 21.73 18.86 -13.59
CA LYS A 849 22.68 18.14 -14.43
C LYS A 849 24.05 18.21 -13.76
N VAL A 850 24.70 17.06 -13.61
CA VAL A 850 26.03 16.92 -13.03
C VAL A 850 26.98 16.50 -14.14
N GLU A 851 28.04 17.29 -14.32
CA GLU A 851 29.10 17.04 -15.29
C GLU A 851 30.46 17.19 -14.59
N ILE A 852 31.44 16.35 -14.91
CA ILE A 852 32.85 16.62 -14.58
C ILE A 852 33.64 16.82 -15.87
N VAL A 853 34.46 17.86 -15.90
CA VAL A 853 35.24 18.27 -17.07
C VAL A 853 36.73 18.10 -16.80
N SER A 854 37.43 17.39 -17.68
CA SER A 854 38.89 17.18 -17.59
C SER A 854 39.70 18.36 -18.12
N ALA A 855 40.98 18.40 -17.79
CA ALA A 855 41.93 19.40 -18.29
C ALA A 855 42.01 19.46 -19.84
N ASP A 856 41.78 18.34 -20.53
CA ASP A 856 41.74 18.25 -22.00
C ASP A 856 40.33 18.47 -22.60
N GLN A 857 39.36 18.84 -21.75
CA GLN A 857 37.96 19.18 -22.09
C GLN A 857 37.09 18.00 -22.54
N GLU A 858 37.39 16.80 -22.04
CA GLU A 858 36.45 15.68 -22.03
C GLU A 858 35.44 15.86 -20.88
N VAL A 859 34.24 15.29 -21.02
CA VAL A 859 33.10 15.50 -20.11
C VAL A 859 32.46 14.16 -19.79
N ALA A 860 32.12 13.95 -18.51
CA ALA A 860 31.46 12.75 -17.99
C ALA A 860 30.27 13.15 -17.09
N GLY A 861 29.14 12.44 -17.21
CA GLY A 861 27.98 12.56 -16.33
C GLY A 861 27.86 11.38 -15.34
N PRO A 862 26.73 11.25 -14.62
CA PRO A 862 26.49 10.12 -13.74
C PRO A 862 26.56 8.79 -14.51
N GLY A 863 27.27 7.80 -13.96
CA GLY A 863 27.57 6.53 -14.61
C GLY A 863 28.87 6.49 -15.41
N ASP A 864 29.28 7.62 -15.99
CA ASP A 864 30.45 7.68 -16.89
C ASP A 864 31.79 7.62 -16.12
N VAL A 865 32.84 7.15 -16.80
CA VAL A 865 34.25 7.17 -16.33
C VAL A 865 35.05 8.20 -17.14
N LEU A 866 35.74 9.12 -16.44
CA LEU A 866 36.55 10.19 -17.01
C LEU A 866 38.05 9.96 -16.79
N ASP A 867 38.88 10.26 -17.80
CA ASP A 867 40.33 10.38 -17.62
C ASP A 867 40.65 11.61 -16.76
N ALA A 868 41.14 11.35 -15.55
CA ALA A 868 41.60 12.33 -14.58
C ALA A 868 43.12 12.26 -14.33
N THR A 869 43.89 11.64 -15.23
CA THR A 869 45.37 11.48 -15.11
C THR A 869 46.15 12.80 -15.08
N SER A 870 45.49 13.92 -15.39
CA SER A 870 45.99 15.28 -15.18
C SER A 870 46.10 15.69 -13.69
N GLY A 871 45.31 15.06 -12.82
CA GLY A 871 45.23 15.34 -11.38
C GLY A 871 44.33 16.52 -10.98
N GLU A 872 43.75 17.25 -11.94
CA GLU A 872 42.87 18.41 -11.72
C GLU A 872 41.64 18.30 -12.64
N VAL A 873 40.42 18.29 -12.06
CA VAL A 873 39.15 18.27 -12.82
C VAL A 873 38.15 19.27 -12.24
N THR A 874 37.24 19.79 -13.07
CA THR A 874 36.20 20.73 -12.65
C THR A 874 34.83 20.04 -12.62
N LEU A 875 34.26 19.85 -11.44
CA LEU A 875 32.85 19.46 -11.26
C LEU A 875 31.95 20.66 -11.56
N LYS A 876 30.85 20.40 -12.27
CA LYS A 876 29.81 21.37 -12.62
C LYS A 876 28.44 20.81 -12.26
N VAL A 877 27.65 21.61 -11.57
CA VAL A 877 26.27 21.29 -11.20
C VAL A 877 25.38 22.40 -11.74
N ASP A 878 24.68 22.14 -12.84
CA ASP A 878 23.66 23.05 -13.40
C ASP A 878 22.34 22.80 -12.68
N LEU A 879 22.13 23.52 -11.58
CA LEU A 879 20.98 23.39 -10.70
C LEU A 879 19.85 24.31 -11.16
N GLN A 880 18.68 23.74 -11.43
CA GLN A 880 17.45 24.43 -11.80
C GLN A 880 16.35 24.21 -10.76
N LEU A 881 15.72 25.30 -10.30
CA LEU A 881 14.57 25.29 -9.38
C LEU A 881 13.42 26.11 -9.96
N THR A 882 12.20 25.76 -9.60
CA THR A 882 11.02 26.63 -9.77
C THR A 882 11.06 27.78 -8.75
N ASP A 883 10.28 28.86 -8.97
CA ASP A 883 10.16 29.98 -8.02
C ASP A 883 9.63 29.59 -6.61
N TRP A 884 9.13 28.36 -6.46
CA TRP A 884 8.53 27.84 -5.22
C TRP A 884 9.42 26.83 -4.47
N ILE A 885 10.50 26.34 -5.10
CA ILE A 885 11.51 25.45 -4.51
C ILE A 885 12.70 26.30 -3.99
N ASP A 886 13.34 25.84 -2.92
CA ASP A 886 14.43 26.56 -2.23
C ASP A 886 15.54 25.57 -1.82
N VAL A 887 16.75 25.73 -2.38
CA VAL A 887 17.93 24.89 -2.11
C VAL A 887 19.08 25.78 -1.67
N ASP A 888 19.67 25.52 -0.50
CA ASP A 888 20.71 26.36 0.11
C ASP A 888 22.09 25.69 0.17
N ARG A 889 22.20 24.45 -0.32
CA ARG A 889 23.37 23.60 -0.11
C ARG A 889 23.57 22.56 -1.20
N LEU A 890 24.83 22.35 -1.58
CA LEU A 890 25.33 21.13 -2.21
C LEU A 890 26.26 20.41 -1.22
N ASP A 891 25.96 19.15 -0.93
CA ASP A 891 26.77 18.23 -0.15
C ASP A 891 27.46 17.26 -1.13
N LEU A 892 28.79 17.22 -1.13
CA LEU A 892 29.61 16.40 -2.04
C LEU A 892 30.19 15.20 -1.28
N TYR A 893 29.96 13.99 -1.81
CA TYR A 893 30.47 12.74 -1.28
C TYR A 893 31.52 12.20 -2.26
N ILE A 894 32.78 12.21 -1.81
CA ILE A 894 33.95 11.81 -2.59
C ILE A 894 34.76 10.85 -1.73
N ASN A 895 34.98 9.63 -2.23
CA ASN A 895 35.76 8.57 -1.58
C ASN A 895 35.53 8.45 -0.07
N VAL A 896 34.26 8.32 0.33
CA VAL A 896 33.86 8.27 1.75
C VAL A 896 34.53 7.07 2.44
N PRO A 897 35.29 7.27 3.54
CA PRO A 897 35.98 6.18 4.22
C PRO A 897 35.01 5.14 4.81
N GLY A 898 35.34 3.84 4.68
CA GLY A 898 34.48 2.76 5.17
C GLY A 898 34.38 2.63 6.70
N GLU A 899 35.33 3.19 7.47
CA GLU A 899 35.30 3.15 8.94
C GLU A 899 34.14 4.01 9.49
N GLY A 900 33.05 3.35 9.89
CA GLY A 900 31.84 4.01 10.40
C GLY A 900 30.87 4.53 9.32
N LEU A 901 31.03 4.09 8.06
CA LEU A 901 30.08 4.39 6.98
C LEU A 901 28.76 3.64 7.18
N VAL A 902 28.85 2.35 7.50
CA VAL A 902 27.74 1.43 7.81
C VAL A 902 27.88 0.89 9.24
N GLY A 903 26.80 0.31 9.79
CA GLY A 903 26.81 -0.36 11.09
C GLY A 903 27.29 -1.82 11.02
N GLU A 904 26.77 -2.65 11.92
CA GLU A 904 26.83 -4.11 11.78
C GLU A 904 26.08 -4.59 10.50
N PRO A 905 26.27 -5.85 10.03
CA PRO A 905 25.62 -6.33 8.81
C PRO A 905 24.09 -6.23 8.86
N GLY A 906 23.49 -5.59 7.86
CA GLY A 906 22.05 -5.25 7.84
C GLY A 906 21.57 -4.21 8.87
N GLU A 907 22.46 -3.56 9.63
CA GLU A 907 22.11 -2.49 10.57
C GLU A 907 21.95 -1.14 9.83
N ALA A 908 20.80 -0.50 10.04
CA ALA A 908 20.48 0.82 9.49
C ALA A 908 21.11 1.92 10.36
N VAL A 909 21.59 2.99 9.72
CA VAL A 909 22.26 4.13 10.38
C VAL A 909 21.63 5.41 9.86
N GLU A 910 20.57 5.84 10.54
CA GLU A 910 19.70 6.95 10.12
C GLU A 910 20.37 8.33 10.24
N GLU A 911 21.49 8.47 10.96
CA GLU A 911 22.13 9.77 11.12
C GLU A 911 22.70 10.31 9.80
N VAL A 912 22.33 11.56 9.49
CA VAL A 912 22.82 12.39 8.38
C VAL A 912 24.32 12.18 8.14
N LEU A 913 24.69 11.60 7.00
CA LEU A 913 26.08 11.37 6.64
C LEU A 913 26.76 12.71 6.33
N ALA A 914 27.81 13.05 7.07
CA ALA A 914 28.59 14.26 6.84
C ALA A 914 29.29 14.19 5.46
N PRO A 915 29.21 15.24 4.62
CA PRO A 915 29.84 15.25 3.30
C PRO A 915 31.36 15.36 3.38
N THR A 916 32.05 14.87 2.34
CA THR A 916 33.49 15.12 2.14
C THR A 916 33.76 16.61 1.93
N GLN A 917 32.88 17.30 1.21
CA GLN A 917 32.92 18.74 0.99
C GLN A 917 31.50 19.34 0.92
N GLN A 918 31.31 20.53 1.49
CA GLN A 918 30.04 21.27 1.44
C GLN A 918 30.23 22.56 0.65
N VAL A 919 29.26 22.93 -0.18
CA VAL A 919 29.19 24.22 -0.87
C VAL A 919 27.83 24.88 -0.58
N ASP A 920 27.85 26.10 -0.05
CA ASP A 920 26.63 26.87 0.21
C ASP A 920 26.12 27.48 -1.11
N VAL A 921 24.84 27.27 -1.42
CA VAL A 921 24.19 27.82 -2.64
C VAL A 921 23.60 29.19 -2.30
N VAL A 922 23.94 30.22 -3.10
CA VAL A 922 23.55 31.61 -2.83
C VAL A 922 22.92 32.23 -4.08
N TRP A 923 21.59 32.33 -4.05
CA TRP A 923 20.78 32.88 -5.13
C TRP A 923 20.83 34.43 -5.17
N ASP A 924 21.19 34.99 -6.32
CA ASP A 924 21.03 36.42 -6.63
C ASP A 924 19.98 36.59 -7.73
N GLU A 925 18.92 37.37 -7.47
CA GLU A 925 17.81 37.55 -8.42
C GLU A 925 18.25 38.18 -9.75
N GLY A 926 19.29 39.03 -9.74
CA GLY A 926 19.79 39.70 -10.95
C GLY A 926 20.71 38.83 -11.81
N ALA A 927 21.18 37.70 -11.28
CA ALA A 927 22.11 36.79 -11.96
C ALA A 927 21.53 35.40 -12.23
N HIS A 928 20.71 34.86 -11.33
CA HIS A 928 20.27 33.45 -11.35
C HIS A 928 18.77 33.26 -11.62
N ARG A 929 17.94 34.32 -11.58
CA ARG A 929 16.50 34.21 -11.87
C ARG A 929 16.21 34.54 -13.33
N GLU A 930 15.86 33.52 -14.11
CA GLU A 930 15.60 33.63 -15.55
C GLU A 930 14.11 33.68 -15.84
N LEU A 931 13.67 34.62 -16.69
CA LEU A 931 12.30 34.63 -17.25
C LEU A 931 12.21 33.57 -18.34
N VAL A 932 11.39 32.54 -18.14
CA VAL A 932 11.23 31.43 -19.09
C VAL A 932 10.04 31.67 -20.02
N ALA A 933 8.87 32.01 -19.46
CA ALA A 933 7.64 32.21 -20.21
C ALA A 933 6.87 33.47 -19.78
N GLN A 934 6.05 34.00 -20.69
CA GLN A 934 5.27 35.23 -20.49
C GLN A 934 3.92 35.12 -21.18
N GLY A 935 2.89 34.71 -20.42
CA GLY A 935 1.49 34.77 -20.81
C GLY A 935 0.85 36.04 -20.26
N THR A 936 -0.30 35.90 -19.61
CA THR A 936 -0.90 36.96 -18.77
C THR A 936 -0.01 37.31 -17.57
N GLN A 937 0.76 36.34 -17.06
CA GLN A 937 1.78 36.53 -16.05
C GLN A 937 3.17 36.06 -16.50
N ALA A 938 4.17 36.33 -15.68
CA ALA A 938 5.59 36.08 -15.97
C ALA A 938 6.08 34.89 -15.15
N HIS A 939 6.60 33.86 -15.82
CA HIS A 939 7.03 32.60 -15.22
C HIS A 939 8.55 32.49 -15.24
N TYR A 940 9.15 32.20 -14.08
CA TYR A 940 10.59 32.20 -13.90
C TYR A 940 11.09 30.85 -13.37
N ARG A 941 12.37 30.59 -13.64
CA ARG A 941 13.17 29.60 -12.93
C ARG A 941 14.32 30.28 -12.20
N TRP A 942 14.84 29.60 -11.19
CA TRP A 942 16.19 29.83 -10.69
C TRP A 942 17.12 28.86 -11.39
N ARG A 943 18.26 29.34 -11.87
CA ARG A 943 19.31 28.53 -12.48
C ARG A 943 20.68 29.02 -12.05
N GLN A 944 21.51 28.11 -11.58
CA GLN A 944 22.90 28.40 -11.23
C GLN A 944 23.78 27.20 -11.58
N VAL A 945 24.81 27.44 -12.41
CA VAL A 945 25.92 26.50 -12.56
C VAL A 945 26.89 26.74 -11.40
N VAL A 946 27.05 25.75 -10.53
CA VAL A 946 28.06 25.74 -9.47
C VAL A 946 29.28 24.97 -9.98
N GLU A 947 30.43 25.64 -10.07
CA GLU A 947 31.70 25.03 -10.46
C GLU A 947 32.58 24.78 -9.23
N VAL A 948 33.16 23.59 -9.12
CA VAL A 948 34.03 23.15 -8.02
C VAL A 948 35.27 22.46 -8.59
N GLU A 949 36.45 23.00 -8.32
CA GLU A 949 37.72 22.36 -8.69
C GLU A 949 38.03 21.21 -7.72
N LEU A 950 38.42 20.05 -8.25
CA LEU A 950 38.74 18.84 -7.50
C LEU A 950 40.17 18.37 -7.81
N GLU A 951 40.96 18.10 -6.77
CA GLU A 951 42.28 17.46 -6.87
C GLU A 951 42.09 15.93 -6.86
N VAL A 952 42.55 15.24 -7.91
CA VAL A 952 42.40 13.79 -8.09
C VAL A 952 43.76 13.10 -7.92
N ALA A 953 43.95 12.37 -6.82
CA ALA A 953 45.22 11.73 -6.45
C ALA A 953 45.22 10.20 -6.55
N GLN A 954 44.05 9.62 -6.82
CA GLN A 954 43.75 8.19 -6.93
C GLN A 954 42.37 8.05 -7.58
N ASP A 955 42.02 6.84 -8.04
CA ASP A 955 40.68 6.53 -8.54
C ASP A 955 39.62 6.98 -7.53
N SER A 956 38.59 7.63 -8.06
CA SER A 956 37.61 8.33 -7.24
C SER A 956 36.21 8.29 -7.83
N TYR A 957 35.20 8.26 -6.96
CA TYR A 957 33.82 8.56 -7.33
C TYR A 957 33.42 9.93 -6.77
N VAL A 958 32.51 10.62 -7.47
CA VAL A 958 31.94 11.90 -7.03
C VAL A 958 30.43 11.83 -7.09
N VAL A 959 29.77 12.00 -5.94
CA VAL A 959 28.32 12.08 -5.78
C VAL A 959 27.93 13.44 -5.23
N VAL A 960 26.86 14.03 -5.77
CA VAL A 960 26.33 15.34 -5.34
C VAL A 960 24.93 15.16 -4.74
N VAL A 961 24.66 15.80 -3.60
CA VAL A 961 23.31 15.91 -3.03
C VAL A 961 22.96 17.40 -2.85
N ALA A 962 21.94 17.87 -3.54
CA ALA A 962 21.37 19.21 -3.39
C ALA A 962 20.26 19.20 -2.32
N ARG A 963 20.27 20.12 -1.35
CA ARG A 963 19.28 20.17 -0.25
C ARG A 963 18.80 21.58 0.09
N GLY A 964 17.52 21.70 0.45
CA GLY A 964 16.91 22.92 1.02
C GLY A 964 16.77 22.86 2.54
N VAL A 965 17.88 22.90 3.27
CA VAL A 965 17.91 22.68 4.72
C VAL A 965 17.13 23.75 5.46
N ASN A 966 17.42 25.03 5.19
CA ASN A 966 16.70 26.18 5.76
C ASN A 966 15.55 26.66 4.85
N GLY A 967 15.29 25.95 3.75
CA GLY A 967 14.32 26.34 2.72
C GLY A 967 12.86 26.26 3.16
N ARG A 968 11.97 26.73 2.28
CA ARG A 968 10.50 26.74 2.49
C ARG A 968 9.90 25.33 2.62
N SER A 969 8.60 25.28 2.89
CA SER A 969 7.78 24.07 2.75
C SER A 969 7.26 23.97 1.32
N MET A 970 7.06 22.74 0.82
CA MET A 970 6.64 22.44 -0.55
C MET A 970 5.12 22.59 -0.80
N VAL A 971 4.35 22.99 0.22
CA VAL A 971 2.90 23.26 0.13
C VAL A 971 2.62 24.46 -0.79
N PRO A 972 1.60 24.41 -1.67
CA PRO A 972 0.58 23.38 -1.80
C PRO A 972 0.85 22.32 -2.90
N VAL A 973 2.09 22.17 -3.37
CA VAL A 973 2.43 21.15 -4.40
C VAL A 973 2.61 19.77 -3.77
N LEU A 974 3.32 19.71 -2.64
CA LEU A 974 3.50 18.52 -1.81
C LEU A 974 3.06 18.80 -0.35
N ALA A 975 3.10 17.78 0.50
CA ALA A 975 2.76 17.89 1.93
C ALA A 975 3.76 18.79 2.70
N SER A 976 3.33 19.28 3.88
CA SER A 976 4.03 20.35 4.61
C SER A 976 5.40 19.96 5.19
N SER A 977 5.58 18.67 5.48
CA SER A 977 6.81 18.04 5.97
C SER A 977 7.90 17.92 4.90
N VAL A 978 7.54 17.83 3.62
CA VAL A 978 8.48 17.48 2.54
C VAL A 978 9.50 18.60 2.31
N LYS A 979 10.77 18.21 2.19
CA LYS A 979 11.89 19.09 1.87
C LYS A 979 12.42 18.83 0.45
N PRO A 980 12.84 19.87 -0.29
CA PRO A 980 13.44 19.70 -1.60
C PRO A 980 14.85 19.11 -1.47
N MET A 981 15.05 17.97 -2.12
CA MET A 981 16.31 17.24 -2.16
C MET A 981 16.48 16.61 -3.55
N ALA A 982 17.72 16.56 -4.05
CA ALA A 982 18.09 15.75 -5.21
C ALA A 982 19.48 15.13 -5.00
N PHE A 983 19.73 13.95 -5.55
CA PHE A 983 21.05 13.28 -5.50
C PHE A 983 21.42 12.72 -6.88
N SER A 984 22.72 12.71 -7.20
CA SER A 984 23.24 12.07 -8.40
C SER A 984 23.74 10.65 -8.11
N ASN A 985 23.71 9.79 -9.13
CA ASN A 985 24.63 8.65 -9.20
C ASN A 985 26.10 9.14 -9.32
N PRO A 986 27.10 8.29 -9.07
CA PRO A 986 28.51 8.69 -9.14
C PRO A 986 28.94 9.06 -10.55
N VAL A 987 29.81 10.07 -10.66
CA VAL A 987 30.74 10.21 -11.79
C VAL A 987 32.07 9.57 -11.36
N PHE A 988 32.65 8.73 -12.20
CA PHE A 988 33.91 8.03 -11.91
C PHE A 988 35.12 8.73 -12.53
N LEU A 989 36.24 8.73 -11.81
CA LEU A 989 37.49 9.39 -12.19
C LEU A 989 38.61 8.35 -12.16
N ASP A 990 39.18 8.07 -13.33
CA ASP A 990 40.40 7.25 -13.53
C ASP A 990 41.63 8.13 -13.33
N ALA A 991 42.44 7.85 -12.31
CA ALA A 991 43.58 8.68 -11.96
C ALA A 991 44.93 8.18 -12.52
N ASP A 992 45.01 6.96 -13.05
CA ASP A 992 46.28 6.35 -13.49
C ASP A 992 46.32 5.87 -14.95
N GLY A 993 45.17 5.86 -15.64
CA GLY A 993 44.99 5.47 -17.04
C GLY A 993 44.57 4.02 -17.23
N GLY A 994 44.07 3.35 -16.19
CA GLY A 994 43.60 1.97 -16.21
C GLY A 994 42.10 1.80 -16.53
N GLY A 995 41.32 2.88 -16.48
CA GLY A 995 39.91 2.85 -16.10
C GLY A 995 39.74 2.82 -14.57
N TYR A 996 38.51 2.97 -14.08
CA TYR A 996 38.21 2.88 -12.64
C TYR A 996 38.32 1.42 -12.15
N ASP A 997 39.55 0.97 -11.86
CA ASP A 997 39.85 -0.41 -11.43
C ASP A 997 40.48 -0.52 -10.02
N ASN A 998 40.80 0.62 -9.36
CA ASN A 998 41.29 0.68 -7.98
C ASN A 998 40.32 1.43 -7.02
N PRO A 999 39.05 0.98 -6.86
CA PRO A 999 38.04 1.70 -6.09
C PRO A 999 38.42 1.84 -4.59
N PRO A 1000 38.05 2.97 -3.94
CA PRO A 1000 38.71 3.47 -2.72
C PRO A 1000 38.58 2.57 -1.48
N LEU A 1001 37.61 1.65 -1.44
CA LEU A 1001 37.37 0.72 -0.34
C LEU A 1001 37.87 -0.71 -0.61
N GLU A 1002 38.37 -1.06 -1.80
CA GLU A 1002 38.79 -2.45 -2.08
C GLU A 1002 39.93 -2.91 -1.13
N ALA A 1003 40.89 -2.04 -0.84
CA ALA A 1003 41.94 -2.34 0.16
C ALA A 1003 41.39 -2.50 1.59
N TYR A 1004 40.27 -1.84 1.93
CA TYR A 1004 39.60 -1.97 3.22
C TYR A 1004 38.76 -3.26 3.29
N ARG A 1005 38.03 -3.57 2.21
CA ARG A 1005 37.31 -4.82 2.00
C ARG A 1005 38.22 -6.04 2.12
N GLN A 1006 39.37 -6.04 1.43
CA GLN A 1006 40.35 -7.14 1.53
C GLN A 1006 40.88 -7.28 2.96
N ALA A 1007 41.13 -6.18 3.68
CA ALA A 1007 41.54 -6.25 5.09
C ALA A 1007 40.45 -6.83 6.01
N LEU A 1008 39.17 -6.54 5.77
CA LEU A 1008 38.04 -7.14 6.49
C LEU A 1008 37.91 -8.66 6.20
N LEU A 1009 38.05 -9.06 4.93
CA LEU A 1009 38.03 -10.47 4.52
C LEU A 1009 39.21 -11.25 5.13
N GLU A 1010 40.42 -10.68 5.13
CA GLU A 1010 41.60 -11.28 5.80
C GLU A 1010 41.39 -11.40 7.32
N ALA A 1011 40.82 -10.39 7.98
CA ALA A 1011 40.56 -10.39 9.43
C ALA A 1011 39.47 -11.38 9.87
N ARG A 1012 38.49 -11.66 8.99
CA ARG A 1012 37.54 -12.77 9.19
C ARG A 1012 38.26 -14.11 9.07
N VAL A 1013 39.02 -14.32 8.00
CA VAL A 1013 39.76 -15.58 7.75
C VAL A 1013 40.86 -15.84 8.79
N SER A 1014 41.45 -14.82 9.41
CA SER A 1014 42.41 -15.00 10.52
C SER A 1014 41.77 -15.52 11.80
N GLY A 1015 40.44 -15.40 11.93
CA GLY A 1015 39.67 -15.76 13.13
C GLY A 1015 39.78 -14.75 14.27
N GLU A 1016 40.40 -13.59 14.05
CA GLU A 1016 40.56 -12.55 15.08
C GLU A 1016 39.19 -11.93 15.46
N ASP A 1017 38.28 -11.80 14.49
CA ASP A 1017 36.93 -11.24 14.70
C ASP A 1017 35.83 -12.31 14.93
N VAL A 1018 36.00 -13.49 14.33
CA VAL A 1018 35.02 -14.62 14.36
C VAL A 1018 34.69 -15.07 15.80
N SER A 1019 35.58 -14.78 16.76
CA SER A 1019 35.39 -15.07 18.18
C SER A 1019 34.43 -14.14 18.92
N GLN A 1020 34.10 -12.95 18.36
CA GLN A 1020 33.17 -11.99 18.98
C GLN A 1020 31.75 -12.09 18.37
N ARG A 1021 31.62 -12.20 17.04
CA ARG A 1021 30.30 -12.31 16.40
C ARG A 1021 29.65 -13.71 16.51
N ARG A 1022 30.39 -14.81 16.76
CA ARG A 1022 29.76 -16.12 17.11
C ARG A 1022 29.08 -16.16 18.50
N SER A 1023 29.25 -15.12 19.33
CA SER A 1023 28.39 -14.87 20.51
C SER A 1023 27.13 -14.05 20.19
N GLY A 1024 26.96 -13.64 18.92
CA GLY A 1024 25.84 -12.86 18.40
C GLY A 1024 24.59 -13.66 18.05
N LEU A 1025 24.56 -14.97 18.34
CA LEU A 1025 23.28 -15.65 18.61
C LEU A 1025 22.62 -14.91 19.78
N ARG A 1026 21.75 -13.94 19.45
CA ARG A 1026 21.12 -13.01 20.38
C ARG A 1026 20.64 -13.81 21.59
N GLU A 1027 21.21 -13.56 22.79
CA GLU A 1027 20.75 -14.27 23.99
C GLU A 1027 19.23 -14.06 24.07
N PRO A 1028 18.42 -15.14 24.09
CA PRO A 1028 16.98 -15.04 23.87
C PRO A 1028 16.42 -14.09 24.92
N VAL A 1029 15.72 -13.07 24.43
CA VAL A 1029 15.32 -11.89 25.21
C VAL A 1029 14.43 -12.31 26.39
N ILE A 1030 13.82 -13.48 26.26
CA ILE A 1030 13.16 -14.24 27.33
C ILE A 1030 13.70 -15.67 27.28
N ARG A 1031 14.39 -16.10 28.34
CA ARG A 1031 14.92 -17.48 28.41
C ARG A 1031 13.77 -18.47 28.64
N PRO A 1032 13.81 -19.70 28.07
CA PRO A 1032 12.72 -20.67 28.19
C PRO A 1032 12.28 -20.92 29.65
N GLY A 1033 11.01 -20.57 29.96
CA GLY A 1033 10.43 -20.65 31.29
C GLY A 1033 10.62 -19.42 32.19
N GLU A 1034 11.24 -18.33 31.71
CA GLU A 1034 11.23 -17.03 32.37
C GLU A 1034 9.93 -16.26 32.07
N ALA A 1035 9.49 -15.41 33.01
CA ALA A 1035 8.25 -14.65 32.88
C ALA A 1035 8.46 -13.33 32.13
N LEU A 1036 7.63 -13.09 31.10
CA LEU A 1036 7.53 -11.87 30.29
C LEU A 1036 7.48 -10.59 31.15
N ARG A 1037 8.25 -9.54 30.77
CA ARG A 1037 8.24 -8.22 31.43
C ARG A 1037 8.35 -7.10 30.40
N ALA A 1038 7.89 -5.91 30.75
CA ALA A 1038 8.01 -4.73 29.87
C ALA A 1038 9.48 -4.31 29.64
N GLU A 1039 10.35 -4.57 30.62
CA GLU A 1039 11.81 -4.36 30.54
C GLU A 1039 12.47 -5.15 29.39
N HIS A 1040 11.81 -6.20 28.88
CA HIS A 1040 12.36 -7.07 27.84
C HIS A 1040 12.05 -6.56 26.42
N LEU A 1041 11.18 -5.55 26.27
CA LEU A 1041 10.52 -5.26 24.99
C LEU A 1041 10.44 -3.75 24.70
N SER A 1042 11.34 -2.93 25.29
CA SER A 1042 11.40 -1.49 25.00
C SER A 1042 11.80 -1.21 23.54
N GLY A 1043 12.81 -1.90 23.02
CA GLY A 1043 13.21 -1.77 21.61
C GLY A 1043 12.14 -2.26 20.63
N LEU A 1044 11.30 -3.22 21.04
CA LEU A 1044 10.12 -3.64 20.26
C LEU A 1044 9.06 -2.53 20.21
N ILE A 1045 8.86 -1.79 21.31
CA ILE A 1045 7.95 -0.63 21.33
C ILE A 1045 8.47 0.48 20.42
N GLU A 1046 9.75 0.81 20.52
CA GLU A 1046 10.39 1.89 19.76
C GLU A 1046 10.45 1.59 18.24
N ALA A 1047 10.66 0.32 17.85
CA ALA A 1047 10.70 -0.10 16.45
C ALA A 1047 9.32 -0.21 15.77
N LEU A 1048 8.22 -0.21 16.54
CA LEU A 1048 6.85 -0.34 16.02
C LEU A 1048 5.99 0.91 16.22
N SER A 1049 6.48 1.87 17.00
CA SER A 1049 6.08 3.25 16.83
C SER A 1049 6.72 3.80 15.55
N CYS A 1050 6.00 3.77 14.43
CA CYS A 1050 6.34 4.48 13.19
C CYS A 1050 6.21 6.02 13.36
N SER A 1051 6.63 6.55 14.51
CA SER A 1051 6.46 7.95 14.92
C SER A 1051 7.79 8.70 14.95
N HIS A 1052 8.56 8.60 13.87
CA HIS A 1052 9.77 9.41 13.69
C HIS A 1052 9.39 10.81 13.17
N GLY A 1053 9.10 11.73 14.11
CA GLY A 1053 8.91 13.16 13.81
C GLY A 1053 7.50 13.75 14.02
N GLY A 1054 6.76 13.32 15.06
CA GLY A 1054 5.34 13.71 15.24
C GLY A 1054 4.93 14.46 16.52
N GLU A 1055 5.83 14.78 17.47
CA GLU A 1055 5.48 15.36 18.79
C GLU A 1055 5.05 16.86 18.78
N GLU A 1056 3.98 17.23 18.05
CA GLU A 1056 3.24 18.48 18.35
C GLU A 1056 1.73 18.47 18.02
N ALA A 1057 1.21 17.48 17.29
CA ALA A 1057 -0.17 17.51 16.77
C ALA A 1057 -1.29 17.20 17.81
N ALA A 1058 -0.96 16.63 18.97
CA ALA A 1058 -1.90 15.78 19.72
C ALA A 1058 -2.63 16.40 20.93
N HIS A 1059 -2.70 17.73 21.13
CA HIS A 1059 -3.28 18.31 22.36
C HIS A 1059 -4.07 19.65 22.25
N VAL A 1060 -5.16 19.69 21.46
CA VAL A 1060 -6.22 20.73 21.62
C VAL A 1060 -7.65 20.17 21.51
N HIS A 1061 -8.17 19.57 22.59
CA HIS A 1061 -9.63 19.47 22.76
C HIS A 1061 -10.18 20.83 23.21
N GLY A 1062 -11.16 21.36 22.47
CA GLY A 1062 -11.66 22.73 22.65
C GLY A 1062 -12.42 22.95 23.96
N HIS A 1063 -11.87 23.76 24.86
CA HIS A 1063 -12.62 24.29 26.01
C HIS A 1063 -13.54 25.44 25.59
N HIS A 1064 -14.85 25.22 25.70
CA HIS A 1064 -15.85 26.29 25.58
C HIS A 1064 -15.60 27.43 26.58
N HIS A 1065 -15.60 28.67 26.10
CA HIS A 1065 -15.64 29.87 26.93
C HIS A 1065 -16.74 30.83 26.46
N GLU A 1066 -17.86 30.86 27.20
CA GLU A 1066 -18.87 31.92 27.09
C GLU A 1066 -18.39 33.24 27.74
N HIS A 1067 -19.04 34.34 27.37
CA HIS A 1067 -18.67 35.70 27.77
C HIS A 1067 -18.93 36.02 29.26
N GLY A 1068 -18.04 36.82 29.89
CA GLY A 1068 -18.26 37.31 31.26
C GLY A 1068 -17.46 38.57 31.61
N HIS A 1069 -18.11 39.73 31.67
CA HIS A 1069 -17.46 41.03 31.91
C HIS A 1069 -16.77 41.19 33.28
N ALA A 1070 -15.53 41.72 33.22
CA ALA A 1070 -14.85 42.63 34.14
C ALA A 1070 -15.47 42.99 35.51
N HIS A 1071 -14.63 43.04 36.57
CA HIS A 1071 -14.36 44.31 37.26
C HIS A 1071 -13.06 44.35 38.11
N LYS A 1072 -12.68 45.56 38.54
CA LYS A 1072 -11.37 45.96 39.13
C LYS A 1072 -11.14 45.60 40.62
N ALA A 1073 -9.85 45.48 40.95
CA ALA A 1073 -9.18 45.76 42.24
C ALA A 1073 -9.38 44.77 43.43
N GLY A 1074 -8.40 44.57 44.31
CA GLY A 1074 -7.00 45.06 44.30
C GLY A 1074 -6.27 44.92 45.65
N HIS A 1075 -4.97 45.31 45.66
CA HIS A 1075 -4.02 45.40 46.78
C HIS A 1075 -3.50 44.10 47.46
N ASP A 1076 -2.20 43.83 47.22
CA ASP A 1076 -1.09 43.86 48.19
C ASP A 1076 -1.38 43.41 49.64
N HIS A 1077 -0.63 42.47 50.23
CA HIS A 1077 0.77 42.71 50.66
C HIS A 1077 1.45 41.42 51.20
N HIS A 1078 2.77 41.27 50.92
CA HIS A 1078 3.85 40.67 51.77
C HIS A 1078 3.72 39.21 52.30
N HIS A 1079 4.80 38.43 52.45
CA HIS A 1079 6.22 38.54 52.04
C HIS A 1079 6.87 37.13 52.03
N ASP A 1080 7.93 36.98 51.23
CA ASP A 1080 9.08 36.05 51.35
C ASP A 1080 8.86 34.51 51.38
N GLY A 1081 9.59 33.83 50.49
CA GLY A 1081 9.65 32.36 50.36
C GLY A 1081 10.25 31.94 49.02
N GLU A 1082 11.58 31.97 48.89
CA GLU A 1082 12.29 31.70 47.62
C GLU A 1082 12.37 30.22 47.26
N GLY A 1083 12.29 29.93 45.95
CA GLY A 1083 12.81 28.70 45.33
C GLY A 1083 11.95 27.44 45.48
N GLY A 1084 11.75 26.63 44.44
CA GLY A 1084 12.28 26.73 43.08
C GLY A 1084 12.64 25.35 42.55
N HIS A 1085 11.64 24.57 42.15
CA HIS A 1085 11.88 23.34 41.41
C HIS A 1085 12.09 23.67 39.94
N ALA A 1086 13.28 23.35 39.43
CA ALA A 1086 13.46 23.11 37.99
C ALA A 1086 12.79 21.77 37.63
N HIS A 1087 12.65 21.57 36.31
CA HIS A 1087 12.07 20.39 35.68
C HIS A 1087 12.91 19.13 35.97
#